data_AF-A0A3P9HJ87-F1
#
_entry.id   AF-A0A3P9HJ87-F1
#
_cell.length_a   1.000
_cell.length_b   1.000
_cell.length_c   1.000
_cell.angle_alpha   90.00
_cell.angle_beta   90.00
_cell.angle_gamma   90.00
#
_symmetry.space_group_name_H-M   'P 1'
#
loop_
_entity.id
_entity.type
_entity.pdbx_description
1 polymer ?
#
loop_
_entity_poly.entity_id
_entity_poly.type
_entity_poly.pdbx_seq_one_letter_code
_entity_poly.pdbx_strand_id
1 'polypeptide(L)'
;MSNFVEAVLEEMSWDRRYAVPELNEEHKALIEMIYKKEKQLAEVSARAETKQEQRKMMELKLQHSRQELENTEALLKANEKEIEFEQHLTALAERESGHLAQLAAKTEKELRSSKEKAEMIEEKLSEAKEKLEKFRQQMQWDQQTMEAFLEESAQKEEDTMAMVKNSQQNKQKVKSLTLAIEKKRVELNENRKAYEKELTETTSVQVALKTMRDTMQQVHLDNRQLIQKWENTVKQMKRQDIEMQQCALELAQANQEVREKNAAIADLNQLLQTLQNNNKETEKKMAVTNRRAAKLQQELREEENICVKLQEQLDNCKHELDNINSGVRVLAAHISKSKKELQEKKDKVHTAEAYNAALREKLAKVSQLAEQDRVAELEQILREGEKAIKEVDVQQRFFMGELYLQKEQLKVLKGKEKESMVLISGAKVNMNTLQSQLGKLKTEMEEKDKVLRNQESELLTLKIKLARLQGDIPVDEKEMLKAKLAELTKDLEEKKEMDRMMSKEVKEGEHQIRCFRKILEKSEAQRREMLQKAEELGILCDGNEKELKRVSLRKQNTILEQKMLQLEVNRKRELLHKKEDSVQSLEKRKLELQAAMKERDEEIKVFLNLIKKQLKNSEKEKHKLNIELNEKLMKIDQIKLRFEMLALSIGAPEGEAERVQAHCITKAALEKEELKQQKSSLDAEVEKMELETKALENTVKVFSHFNSHLRKSLLKVDESSPEYQEKLQLEEQLKATQKTIRFKKQQIQELQRDLEDMDCSLKRLLQDKQVEKAKIDHKQSIITKLKKEMASMQEKIERATKECSKLTKKIRSHKKTKAETFEEKDIRLVELKEVNKKVNRMLNEAMEDQSDLRGVLEKHFQKAGRLLPPPPSGSTSHRSSASRRSSTFSSIKSLGVLKSTSVKVTALDLQLDLPAAFSPTTSPECSTAASSKKSSRSSLPLK
;
A
#
# COMPACT_ATOMS: atom_id res chain seq x y z
N MET A 1 -33.17 48.05 64.19
CA MET A 1 -33.59 46.84 64.90
C MET A 1 -33.00 46.71 66.32
N SER A 2 -31.97 47.46 66.76
CA SER A 2 -31.14 47.12 67.96
C SER A 2 -31.89 46.67 69.22
N ASN A 3 -32.81 47.47 69.76
CA ASN A 3 -33.56 47.14 71.00
C ASN A 3 -34.42 45.86 70.93
N PHE A 4 -34.45 45.17 69.78
CA PHE A 4 -35.18 43.92 69.54
C PHE A 4 -34.37 42.67 69.92
N VAL A 5 -33.05 42.66 69.71
CA VAL A 5 -32.24 41.43 69.85
C VAL A 5 -31.80 41.13 71.27
N GLU A 6 -31.46 42.17 72.05
CA GLU A 6 -31.13 42.01 73.48
C GLU A 6 -32.28 41.29 74.22
N ALA A 7 -33.53 41.68 73.95
CA ALA A 7 -34.72 41.05 74.52
C ALA A 7 -34.86 39.56 74.15
N VAL A 8 -34.66 39.18 72.88
CA VAL A 8 -34.83 37.78 72.42
C VAL A 8 -33.71 36.87 72.94
N LEU A 9 -32.52 37.40 73.20
CA LEU A 9 -31.39 36.62 73.73
C LEU A 9 -31.46 36.41 75.24
N GLU A 10 -32.00 37.37 76.01
CA GLU A 10 -32.26 37.16 77.44
C GLU A 10 -33.35 36.09 77.67
N GLU A 11 -34.36 35.99 76.79
CA GLU A 11 -35.33 34.88 76.79
C GLU A 11 -34.71 33.50 76.45
N MET A 12 -33.55 33.45 75.78
CA MET A 12 -32.93 32.19 75.33
C MET A 12 -31.97 31.55 76.35
N SER A 13 -31.58 32.23 77.44
CA SER A 13 -30.71 31.70 78.52
C SER A 13 -29.34 31.14 78.07
N TRP A 14 -28.73 31.73 77.05
CA TRP A 14 -27.45 31.30 76.45
C TRP A 14 -26.25 31.48 77.40
N ASP A 15 -25.47 30.42 77.67
CA ASP A 15 -24.28 30.52 78.55
C ASP A 15 -23.18 31.38 77.88
N ARG A 16 -22.80 32.47 78.55
CA ARG A 16 -21.81 33.48 78.11
C ARG A 16 -20.39 32.95 77.86
N ARG A 17 -20.12 31.65 78.06
CA ARG A 17 -18.91 30.97 77.55
C ARG A 17 -18.96 30.68 76.04
N TYR A 18 -20.11 30.86 75.39
CA TYR A 18 -20.27 30.82 73.93
C TYR A 18 -20.86 32.15 73.42
N ALA A 19 -20.50 32.55 72.20
CA ALA A 19 -20.76 33.91 71.69
C ALA A 19 -22.22 34.16 71.27
N VAL A 20 -22.57 35.45 71.16
CA VAL A 20 -23.88 36.02 70.78
C VAL A 20 -23.85 36.59 69.34
N PRO A 21 -24.95 36.50 68.56
CA PRO A 21 -25.16 37.28 67.32
C PRO A 21 -25.99 38.57 67.54
N GLU A 22 -25.67 39.67 66.85
CA GLU A 22 -26.25 41.02 67.04
C GLU A 22 -27.23 41.47 65.92
N LEU A 23 -27.99 42.58 66.12
CA LEU A 23 -28.67 43.36 65.05
C LEU A 23 -28.57 44.89 65.25
N ASN A 24 -28.63 45.62 64.14
CA ASN A 24 -28.22 47.02 63.98
C ASN A 24 -29.28 48.10 64.33
N GLU A 25 -28.87 49.37 64.34
CA GLU A 25 -29.51 50.55 64.97
C GLU A 25 -30.99 50.84 64.65
N GLU A 26 -31.53 50.36 63.52
CA GLU A 26 -32.66 50.96 62.76
C GLU A 26 -34.07 50.94 63.42
N HIS A 27 -34.27 51.48 64.65
CA HIS A 27 -35.54 51.29 65.40
C HIS A 27 -36.19 52.50 66.10
N LYS A 28 -35.59 53.71 66.15
CA LYS A 28 -36.18 54.86 66.88
C LYS A 28 -37.12 55.74 66.02
N ALA A 29 -36.62 56.82 65.41
CA ALA A 29 -37.14 57.55 64.22
C ALA A 29 -38.66 57.88 63.99
N LEU A 30 -39.63 57.58 64.88
CA LEU A 30 -41.01 57.25 64.43
C LEU A 30 -42.14 58.32 64.40
N ILE A 31 -42.06 59.49 65.04
CA ILE A 31 -43.29 60.25 65.44
C ILE A 31 -43.48 61.68 64.87
N GLU A 32 -42.45 62.37 64.39
CA GLU A 32 -42.47 63.83 64.13
C GLU A 32 -43.23 64.24 62.84
N MET A 33 -44.56 64.08 62.81
CA MET A 33 -45.24 63.76 61.54
C MET A 33 -46.49 64.60 61.16
N ILE A 34 -47.20 65.26 62.09
CA ILE A 34 -48.57 65.76 61.82
C ILE A 34 -48.64 67.20 61.26
N TYR A 35 -47.85 68.16 61.75
CA TYR A 35 -47.93 69.56 61.26
C TYR A 35 -47.53 69.72 59.76
N LYS A 36 -46.97 68.66 59.17
CA LYS A 36 -46.63 68.54 57.75
C LYS A 36 -47.86 68.55 56.81
N LYS A 37 -49.09 68.77 57.29
CA LYS A 37 -50.36 68.41 56.61
C LYS A 37 -51.11 69.52 55.85
N GLU A 38 -51.49 70.65 56.44
CA GLU A 38 -52.28 71.68 55.68
C GLU A 38 -51.51 72.27 54.49
N LYS A 39 -50.18 72.36 54.60
CA LYS A 39 -49.29 72.69 53.49
C LYS A 39 -49.54 71.80 52.25
N GLN A 40 -49.98 70.56 52.45
CA GLN A 40 -50.25 69.59 51.38
C GLN A 40 -51.48 69.94 50.55
N LEU A 41 -52.30 70.93 50.93
CA LEU A 41 -53.64 71.15 50.40
C LEU A 41 -53.70 72.23 49.30
N ALA A 42 -53.05 73.38 49.49
CA ALA A 42 -52.75 74.28 48.37
C ALA A 42 -51.79 73.59 47.36
N GLU A 43 -50.86 72.76 47.87
CA GLU A 43 -50.11 71.82 47.04
C GLU A 43 -51.04 70.83 46.31
N VAL A 44 -52.18 70.40 46.87
CA VAL A 44 -53.16 69.50 46.19
C VAL A 44 -53.90 70.19 45.06
N SER A 45 -54.29 71.47 45.19
CA SER A 45 -54.92 72.21 44.09
C SER A 45 -53.94 72.43 42.92
N ALA A 46 -52.69 72.83 43.20
CA ALA A 46 -51.64 72.89 42.18
C ALA A 46 -51.30 71.50 41.60
N ARG A 47 -51.34 70.44 42.44
CA ARG A 47 -51.28 69.04 41.97
C ARG A 47 -52.50 68.64 41.14
N ALA A 48 -53.65 69.33 41.20
CA ALA A 48 -54.87 68.96 40.47
C ALA A 48 -54.83 69.49 39.03
N GLU A 49 -54.42 70.75 38.82
CA GLU A 49 -54.18 71.32 37.49
C GLU A 49 -53.01 70.61 36.82
N THR A 50 -51.87 70.45 37.51
CA THR A 50 -50.76 69.64 36.96
C THR A 50 -51.14 68.17 36.75
N LYS A 51 -52.07 67.57 37.52
CA LYS A 51 -52.67 66.26 37.19
C LYS A 51 -53.63 66.31 36.00
N GLN A 52 -54.18 67.46 35.62
CA GLN A 52 -55.00 67.60 34.41
C GLN A 52 -54.13 67.76 33.17
N GLU A 53 -53.03 68.51 33.27
CA GLU A 53 -51.99 68.57 32.23
C GLU A 53 -51.24 67.23 32.09
N GLN A 54 -50.89 66.58 33.20
CA GLN A 54 -50.38 65.20 33.19
C GLN A 54 -51.41 64.23 32.62
N ARG A 55 -52.72 64.39 32.85
CA ARG A 55 -53.74 63.56 32.19
C ARG A 55 -53.76 63.79 30.68
N LYS A 56 -53.77 65.04 30.19
CA LYS A 56 -53.65 65.34 28.74
C LYS A 56 -52.35 64.76 28.14
N MET A 57 -51.24 64.88 28.86
CA MET A 57 -49.94 64.33 28.44
C MET A 57 -49.90 62.80 28.50
N MET A 58 -50.60 62.17 29.45
CA MET A 58 -50.82 60.72 29.49
C MET A 58 -51.79 60.25 28.42
N GLU A 59 -52.82 61.03 28.06
CA GLU A 59 -53.75 60.75 26.96
C GLU A 59 -53.03 60.81 25.61
N LEU A 60 -52.19 61.83 25.38
CA LEU A 60 -51.32 61.91 24.20
C LEU A 60 -50.28 60.78 24.18
N LYS A 61 -49.67 60.43 25.32
CA LYS A 61 -48.79 59.25 25.41
C LYS A 61 -49.54 57.94 25.18
N LEU A 62 -50.78 57.82 25.64
CA LEU A 62 -51.61 56.62 25.47
C LEU A 62 -52.15 56.52 24.04
N GLN A 63 -52.39 57.64 23.35
CA GLN A 63 -52.60 57.67 21.90
C GLN A 63 -51.33 57.27 21.15
N HIS A 64 -50.16 57.82 21.51
CA HIS A 64 -48.89 57.44 20.92
C HIS A 64 -48.61 55.96 21.12
N SER A 65 -48.72 55.42 22.34
CA SER A 65 -48.49 54.01 22.60
C SER A 65 -49.60 53.08 22.11
N ARG A 66 -50.80 53.58 21.77
CA ARG A 66 -51.76 52.85 20.93
C ARG A 66 -51.31 52.80 19.48
N GLN A 67 -50.78 53.89 18.93
CA GLN A 67 -50.21 53.90 17.58
C GLN A 67 -48.93 53.04 17.50
N GLU A 68 -48.10 53.03 18.54
CA GLU A 68 -46.98 52.09 18.68
C GLU A 68 -47.50 50.65 18.77
N LEU A 69 -48.56 50.39 19.57
CA LEU A 69 -49.19 49.06 19.63
C LEU A 69 -49.70 48.63 18.24
N GLU A 70 -50.49 49.45 17.55
CA GLU A 70 -51.02 49.19 16.21
C GLU A 70 -49.90 48.96 15.19
N ASN A 71 -48.80 49.73 15.25
CA ASN A 71 -47.61 49.52 14.43
C ASN A 71 -46.91 48.19 14.77
N THR A 72 -46.74 47.85 16.05
CA THR A 72 -46.16 46.57 16.47
C THR A 72 -47.05 45.37 16.15
N GLU A 73 -48.37 45.52 16.21
CA GLU A 73 -49.33 44.52 15.74
C GLU A 73 -49.26 44.34 14.22
N ALA A 74 -49.08 45.42 13.46
CA ALA A 74 -48.90 45.35 12.01
C ALA A 74 -47.57 44.66 11.65
N LEU A 75 -46.49 44.94 12.39
CA LEU A 75 -45.20 44.25 12.25
C LEU A 75 -45.30 42.78 12.67
N LEU A 76 -45.99 42.45 13.77
CA LEU A 76 -46.24 41.06 14.17
C LEU A 76 -47.03 40.31 13.08
N LYS A 77 -48.08 40.91 12.52
CA LYS A 77 -48.88 40.34 11.41
C LYS A 77 -48.14 40.31 10.06
N ALA A 78 -46.99 40.98 9.94
CA ALA A 78 -46.06 40.83 8.83
C ALA A 78 -45.11 39.65 9.11
N ASN A 79 -44.45 39.66 10.27
CA ASN A 79 -43.58 38.58 10.74
C ASN A 79 -44.29 37.22 10.78
N GLU A 80 -45.58 37.16 11.16
CA GLU A 80 -46.41 35.94 11.12
C GLU A 80 -46.51 35.39 9.70
N LYS A 81 -46.71 36.24 8.69
CA LYS A 81 -46.76 35.84 7.27
C LYS A 81 -45.40 35.49 6.71
N GLU A 82 -44.34 36.15 7.18
CA GLU A 82 -42.97 35.80 6.84
C GLU A 82 -42.64 34.42 7.43
N ILE A 83 -43.05 34.11 8.65
CA ILE A 83 -42.94 32.79 9.28
C ILE A 83 -43.79 31.73 8.55
N GLU A 84 -45.02 32.05 8.13
CA GLU A 84 -45.84 31.15 7.29
C GLU A 84 -45.16 30.87 5.93
N PHE A 85 -44.54 31.89 5.34
CA PHE A 85 -43.80 31.77 4.08
C PHE A 85 -42.50 30.97 4.26
N GLU A 86 -41.75 31.19 5.33
CA GLU A 86 -40.59 30.39 5.71
C GLU A 86 -40.98 28.93 5.96
N GLN A 87 -42.07 28.66 6.67
CA GLN A 87 -42.61 27.30 6.87
C GLN A 87 -43.02 26.65 5.54
N HIS A 88 -43.55 27.41 4.59
CA HIS A 88 -43.83 26.91 3.25
C HIS A 88 -42.54 26.60 2.48
N LEU A 89 -41.51 27.46 2.56
CA LEU A 89 -40.20 27.24 1.95
C LEU A 89 -39.45 26.05 2.56
N THR A 90 -39.44 25.88 3.89
CA THR A 90 -38.84 24.72 4.53
C THR A 90 -39.60 23.44 4.17
N ALA A 91 -40.94 23.46 4.15
CA ALA A 91 -41.72 22.32 3.68
C ALA A 91 -41.51 22.01 2.19
N LEU A 92 -41.12 22.97 1.34
CA LEU A 92 -40.67 22.70 -0.03
C LEU A 92 -39.26 22.07 -0.02
N ALA A 93 -38.31 22.64 0.71
CA ALA A 93 -36.95 22.11 0.84
C ALA A 93 -36.91 20.69 1.46
N GLU A 94 -37.81 20.36 2.38
CA GLU A 94 -38.00 19.02 2.94
C GLU A 94 -38.53 18.03 1.89
N ARG A 95 -39.46 18.46 1.02
CA ARG A 95 -39.95 17.63 -0.09
C ARG A 95 -38.89 17.43 -1.15
N GLU A 96 -38.13 18.47 -1.50
CA GLU A 96 -37.04 18.39 -2.48
C GLU A 96 -35.88 17.55 -1.96
N SER A 97 -35.42 17.76 -0.71
CA SER A 97 -34.39 16.93 -0.08
C SER A 97 -34.86 15.49 0.12
N GLY A 98 -36.13 15.26 0.46
CA GLY A 98 -36.73 13.92 0.50
C GLY A 98 -36.77 13.24 -0.88
N HIS A 99 -37.08 13.98 -1.94
CA HIS A 99 -37.02 13.49 -3.32
C HIS A 99 -35.58 13.20 -3.77
N LEU A 100 -34.63 14.09 -3.47
CA LEU A 100 -33.21 13.90 -3.73
C LEU A 100 -32.65 12.70 -2.95
N ALA A 101 -33.07 12.48 -1.70
CA ALA A 101 -32.71 11.30 -0.92
C ALA A 101 -33.29 10.00 -1.52
N GLN A 102 -34.51 10.03 -2.06
CA GLN A 102 -35.06 8.90 -2.81
C GLN A 102 -34.33 8.64 -4.14
N LEU A 103 -33.88 9.67 -4.84
CA LEU A 103 -33.05 9.53 -6.04
C LEU A 103 -31.65 8.99 -5.69
N ALA A 104 -31.03 9.49 -4.63
CA ALA A 104 -29.76 8.97 -4.11
C ALA A 104 -29.88 7.50 -3.68
N ALA A 105 -30.94 7.13 -2.96
CA ALA A 105 -31.18 5.73 -2.58
C ALA A 105 -31.40 4.79 -3.78
N LYS A 106 -32.00 5.30 -4.88
CA LYS A 106 -32.12 4.57 -6.16
C LYS A 106 -30.77 4.42 -6.86
N THR A 107 -30.04 5.51 -7.07
CA THR A 107 -28.73 5.48 -7.75
C THR A 107 -27.67 4.73 -6.95
N GLU A 108 -27.71 4.77 -5.61
CA GLU A 108 -26.91 3.90 -4.76
C GLU A 108 -27.29 2.42 -4.93
N LYS A 109 -28.57 2.08 -5.04
CA LYS A 109 -28.99 0.69 -5.27
C LYS A 109 -28.55 0.20 -6.64
N GLU A 110 -28.63 1.05 -7.67
CA GLU A 110 -28.12 0.77 -9.01
C GLU A 110 -26.60 0.59 -8.99
N LEU A 111 -25.87 1.49 -8.30
CA LEU A 111 -24.42 1.42 -8.09
C LEU A 111 -24.01 0.15 -7.33
N ARG A 112 -24.72 -0.23 -6.27
CA ARG A 112 -24.50 -1.51 -5.56
C ARG A 112 -24.70 -2.70 -6.49
N SER A 113 -25.80 -2.73 -7.26
CA SER A 113 -26.03 -3.77 -8.27
C SER A 113 -24.99 -3.79 -9.40
N SER A 114 -24.34 -2.65 -9.67
CA SER A 114 -23.26 -2.52 -10.67
C SER A 114 -21.92 -3.01 -10.11
N LYS A 115 -21.65 -2.75 -8.82
CA LYS A 115 -20.51 -3.32 -8.09
C LYS A 115 -20.63 -4.83 -7.95
N GLU A 116 -21.78 -5.34 -7.51
CA GLU A 116 -22.08 -6.78 -7.48
C GLU A 116 -21.84 -7.45 -8.85
N LYS A 117 -22.27 -6.80 -9.96
CA LYS A 117 -21.99 -7.29 -11.32
C LYS A 117 -20.52 -7.22 -11.70
N ALA A 118 -19.80 -6.17 -11.29
CA ALA A 118 -18.36 -6.04 -11.54
C ALA A 118 -17.57 -7.11 -10.76
N GLU A 119 -17.86 -7.29 -9.48
CA GLU A 119 -17.29 -8.33 -8.61
C GLU A 119 -17.54 -9.73 -9.19
N MET A 120 -18.77 -10.04 -9.62
CA MET A 120 -19.11 -11.30 -10.31
C MET A 120 -18.44 -11.47 -11.69
N ILE A 121 -17.94 -10.39 -12.32
CA ILE A 121 -17.14 -10.44 -13.56
C ILE A 121 -15.66 -10.61 -13.22
N GLU A 122 -15.15 -9.92 -12.19
CA GLU A 122 -13.78 -10.04 -11.69
C GLU A 122 -13.49 -11.43 -11.12
N GLU A 123 -14.46 -12.06 -10.43
CA GLU A 123 -14.39 -13.45 -9.98
C GLU A 123 -14.25 -14.40 -11.18
N LYS A 124 -15.15 -14.31 -12.17
CA LYS A 124 -15.10 -15.14 -13.39
C LYS A 124 -13.85 -14.90 -14.23
N LEU A 125 -13.36 -13.67 -14.27
CA LEU A 125 -12.12 -13.30 -14.95
C LEU A 125 -10.88 -13.82 -14.19
N SER A 126 -10.97 -13.93 -12.86
CA SER A 126 -9.94 -14.55 -12.01
C SER A 126 -9.95 -16.08 -12.15
N GLU A 127 -11.11 -16.73 -12.17
CA GLU A 127 -11.22 -18.15 -12.55
C GLU A 127 -10.64 -18.39 -13.95
N ALA A 128 -10.95 -17.53 -14.93
CA ALA A 128 -10.47 -17.66 -16.30
C ALA A 128 -8.95 -17.50 -16.37
N LYS A 129 -8.37 -16.54 -15.63
CA LYS A 129 -6.92 -16.42 -15.45
C LYS A 129 -6.31 -17.67 -14.83
N GLU A 130 -6.90 -18.21 -13.76
CA GLU A 130 -6.40 -19.40 -13.07
C GLU A 130 -6.45 -20.65 -13.97
N LYS A 131 -7.53 -20.80 -14.76
CA LYS A 131 -7.66 -21.85 -15.78
C LYS A 131 -6.62 -21.69 -16.90
N LEU A 132 -6.38 -20.47 -17.37
CA LEU A 132 -5.36 -20.16 -18.37
C LEU A 132 -3.94 -20.45 -17.83
N GLU A 133 -3.66 -20.11 -16.56
CA GLU A 133 -2.37 -20.39 -15.93
C GLU A 133 -2.15 -21.89 -15.69
N LYS A 134 -3.20 -22.64 -15.33
CA LYS A 134 -3.17 -24.11 -15.32
C LYS A 134 -2.84 -24.69 -16.71
N PHE A 135 -3.41 -24.14 -17.78
CA PHE A 135 -3.05 -24.54 -19.14
C PHE A 135 -1.62 -24.14 -19.55
N ARG A 136 -1.09 -23.00 -19.08
CA ARG A 136 0.33 -22.63 -19.28
C ARG A 136 1.26 -23.59 -18.57
N GLN A 137 0.97 -23.92 -17.31
CA GLN A 137 1.75 -24.88 -16.54
C GLN A 137 1.71 -26.27 -17.18
N GLN A 138 0.55 -26.73 -17.65
CA GLN A 138 0.43 -27.97 -18.41
C GLN A 138 1.27 -27.92 -19.70
N MET A 139 1.16 -26.85 -20.50
CA MET A 139 1.93 -26.68 -21.73
C MET A 139 3.45 -26.63 -21.47
N GLN A 140 3.88 -26.02 -20.36
CA GLN A 140 5.29 -26.02 -19.92
C GLN A 140 5.76 -27.42 -19.52
N TRP A 141 4.94 -28.20 -18.81
CA TRP A 141 5.24 -29.60 -18.48
C TRP A 141 5.29 -30.49 -19.74
N ASP A 142 4.34 -30.32 -20.66
CA ASP A 142 4.28 -31.06 -21.92
C ASP A 142 5.51 -30.70 -22.80
N GLN A 143 5.89 -29.42 -22.85
CA GLN A 143 7.09 -28.95 -23.55
C GLN A 143 8.37 -29.52 -22.90
N GLN A 144 8.55 -29.39 -21.59
CA GLN A 144 9.73 -29.94 -20.88
C GLN A 144 9.83 -31.45 -21.03
N THR A 145 8.69 -32.15 -21.06
CA THR A 145 8.66 -33.61 -21.29
C THR A 145 9.05 -33.95 -22.72
N MET A 146 8.60 -33.16 -23.72
CA MET A 146 9.00 -33.32 -25.12
C MET A 146 10.49 -33.01 -25.32
N GLU A 147 11.00 -31.92 -24.73
CA GLU A 147 12.41 -31.53 -24.77
C GLU A 147 13.29 -32.61 -24.14
N ALA A 148 12.93 -33.13 -22.96
CA ALA A 148 13.65 -34.23 -22.32
C ALA A 148 13.63 -35.52 -23.15
N PHE A 149 12.53 -35.86 -23.85
CA PHE A 149 12.50 -37.01 -24.76
C PHE A 149 13.37 -36.79 -26.01
N LEU A 150 13.43 -35.57 -26.54
CA LEU A 150 14.29 -35.22 -27.67
C LEU A 150 15.78 -35.25 -27.27
N GLU A 151 16.13 -34.73 -26.09
CA GLU A 151 17.48 -34.84 -25.51
C GLU A 151 17.86 -36.29 -25.24
N GLU A 152 16.99 -37.11 -24.64
CA GLU A 152 17.26 -38.52 -24.39
C GLU A 152 17.40 -39.32 -25.71
N SER A 153 16.65 -38.96 -26.76
CA SER A 153 16.81 -39.55 -28.10
C SER A 153 18.13 -39.13 -28.74
N ALA A 154 18.48 -37.85 -28.69
CA ALA A 154 19.75 -37.33 -29.21
C ALA A 154 20.95 -37.96 -28.49
N GLN A 155 20.92 -38.08 -27.16
CA GLN A 155 21.96 -38.75 -26.38
C GLN A 155 22.08 -40.24 -26.74
N LYS A 156 20.96 -40.94 -27.01
CA LYS A 156 20.99 -42.34 -27.49
C LYS A 156 21.58 -42.43 -28.91
N GLU A 157 21.33 -41.45 -29.78
CA GLU A 157 21.95 -41.36 -31.11
C GLU A 157 23.46 -41.06 -31.00
N GLU A 158 23.88 -40.16 -30.11
CA GLU A 158 25.31 -39.92 -29.84
C GLU A 158 26.00 -41.14 -29.22
N ASP A 159 25.39 -41.80 -28.24
CA ASP A 159 25.92 -43.01 -27.59
C ASP A 159 26.04 -44.17 -28.58
N THR A 160 25.06 -44.35 -29.47
CA THR A 160 25.13 -45.37 -30.52
C THR A 160 26.15 -45.01 -31.61
N MET A 161 26.28 -43.75 -32.01
CA MET A 161 27.37 -43.29 -32.88
C MET A 161 28.75 -43.49 -32.21
N ALA A 162 28.89 -43.21 -30.92
CA ALA A 162 30.11 -43.44 -30.15
C ALA A 162 30.43 -44.93 -30.04
N MET A 163 29.44 -45.79 -29.79
CA MET A 163 29.61 -47.26 -29.81
C MET A 163 30.00 -47.78 -31.21
N VAL A 164 29.42 -47.25 -32.29
CA VAL A 164 29.79 -47.61 -33.67
C VAL A 164 31.23 -47.15 -33.99
N LYS A 165 31.59 -45.92 -33.62
CA LYS A 165 32.95 -45.37 -33.77
C LYS A 165 33.98 -46.18 -32.97
N ASN A 166 33.69 -46.51 -31.72
CA ASN A 166 34.53 -47.36 -30.88
C ASN A 166 34.60 -48.79 -31.42
N SER A 167 33.51 -49.35 -31.95
CA SER A 167 33.50 -50.64 -32.65
C SER A 167 34.39 -50.63 -33.90
N GLN A 168 34.37 -49.54 -34.69
CA GLN A 168 35.20 -49.38 -35.87
C GLN A 168 36.69 -49.18 -35.51
N GLN A 169 37.00 -48.37 -34.51
CA GLN A 169 38.35 -48.23 -33.97
C GLN A 169 38.87 -49.54 -33.37
N ASN A 170 38.05 -50.29 -32.64
CA ASN A 170 38.41 -51.62 -32.13
C ASN A 170 38.64 -52.62 -33.28
N LYS A 171 37.81 -52.61 -34.33
CA LYS A 171 38.04 -53.42 -35.55
C LYS A 171 39.36 -53.05 -36.24
N GLN A 172 39.72 -51.77 -36.32
CA GLN A 172 41.01 -51.30 -36.84
C GLN A 172 42.18 -51.72 -35.93
N LYS A 173 42.03 -51.56 -34.61
CA LYS A 173 43.04 -51.94 -33.62
C LYS A 173 43.29 -53.45 -33.62
N VAL A 174 42.23 -54.26 -33.65
CA VAL A 174 42.31 -55.72 -33.82
C VAL A 174 43.04 -56.06 -35.12
N LYS A 175 42.67 -55.48 -36.28
CA LYS A 175 43.42 -55.69 -37.52
C LYS A 175 44.91 -55.34 -37.39
N SER A 176 45.25 -54.21 -36.75
CA SER A 176 46.65 -53.82 -36.53
C SER A 176 47.41 -54.77 -35.59
N LEU A 177 46.73 -55.32 -34.57
CA LEU A 177 47.30 -56.28 -33.64
C LEU A 177 47.44 -57.66 -34.26
N THR A 178 46.49 -58.11 -35.09
CA THR A 178 46.62 -59.34 -35.88
C THR A 178 47.81 -59.24 -36.83
N LEU A 179 47.95 -58.14 -37.57
CA LEU A 179 49.12 -57.89 -38.44
C LEU A 179 50.44 -57.82 -37.66
N ALA A 180 50.43 -57.27 -36.43
CA ALA A 180 51.61 -57.27 -35.56
C ALA A 180 51.95 -58.67 -35.03
N ILE A 181 50.94 -59.48 -34.69
CA ILE A 181 51.10 -60.89 -34.28
C ILE A 181 51.59 -61.73 -35.45
N GLU A 182 51.09 -61.50 -36.67
CA GLU A 182 51.56 -62.16 -37.90
C GLU A 182 53.03 -61.79 -38.18
N LYS A 183 53.39 -60.51 -38.11
CA LYS A 183 54.81 -60.08 -38.20
C LYS A 183 55.66 -60.74 -37.12
N LYS A 184 55.25 -60.74 -35.85
CA LYS A 184 56.02 -61.41 -34.77
C LYS A 184 56.05 -62.93 -34.90
N ARG A 185 55.07 -63.58 -35.53
CA ARG A 185 55.13 -65.00 -35.90
C ARG A 185 56.12 -65.26 -37.04
N VAL A 186 56.19 -64.37 -38.03
CA VAL A 186 57.21 -64.43 -39.10
C VAL A 186 58.60 -64.20 -38.52
N GLU A 187 58.82 -63.13 -37.76
CA GLU A 187 60.10 -62.87 -37.07
C GLU A 187 60.52 -64.03 -36.15
N LEU A 188 59.59 -64.63 -35.40
CA LEU A 188 59.87 -65.80 -34.56
C LEU A 188 60.26 -67.02 -35.40
N ASN A 189 59.59 -67.26 -36.54
CA ASN A 189 59.93 -68.33 -37.47
C ASN A 189 61.28 -68.09 -38.17
N GLU A 190 61.62 -66.84 -38.48
CA GLU A 190 62.92 -66.43 -39.03
C GLU A 190 64.04 -66.59 -38.00
N ASN A 191 63.84 -66.09 -36.78
CA ASN A 191 64.76 -66.28 -35.66
C ASN A 191 64.93 -67.76 -35.29
N ARG A 192 63.85 -68.56 -35.38
CA ARG A 192 63.93 -70.01 -35.20
C ARG A 192 64.76 -70.67 -36.31
N LYS A 193 64.55 -70.32 -37.57
CA LYS A 193 65.36 -70.81 -38.70
C LYS A 193 66.81 -70.35 -38.60
N ALA A 194 67.07 -69.14 -38.09
CA ALA A 194 68.41 -68.66 -37.80
C ALA A 194 69.06 -69.48 -36.68
N TYR A 195 68.36 -69.71 -35.56
CA TYR A 195 68.84 -70.59 -34.49
C TYR A 195 69.07 -72.04 -34.95
N GLU A 196 68.18 -72.60 -35.77
CA GLU A 196 68.35 -73.94 -36.35
C GLU A 196 69.56 -73.99 -37.30
N LYS A 197 69.82 -72.93 -38.09
CA LYS A 197 71.06 -72.77 -38.87
C LYS A 197 72.29 -72.69 -37.98
N GLU A 198 72.35 -71.73 -37.05
CA GLU A 198 73.44 -71.54 -36.08
C GLU A 198 73.74 -72.82 -35.30
N LEU A 199 72.73 -73.64 -34.99
CA LEU A 199 72.90 -74.95 -34.37
C LEU A 199 73.49 -75.98 -35.35
N THR A 200 73.04 -76.05 -36.60
CA THR A 200 73.69 -76.89 -37.63
C THR A 200 75.11 -76.45 -37.96
N GLU A 201 75.38 -75.15 -37.97
CA GLU A 201 76.70 -74.57 -38.22
C GLU A 201 77.62 -74.82 -37.02
N THR A 202 77.17 -74.56 -35.79
CA THR A 202 77.89 -74.91 -34.55
C THR A 202 78.19 -76.40 -34.44
N THR A 203 77.24 -77.28 -34.79
CA THR A 203 77.51 -78.74 -34.76
C THR A 203 78.45 -79.17 -35.89
N SER A 204 78.37 -78.56 -37.07
CA SER A 204 79.36 -78.76 -38.15
C SER A 204 80.76 -78.29 -37.74
N VAL A 205 80.87 -77.16 -37.04
CA VAL A 205 82.11 -76.62 -36.48
C VAL A 205 82.62 -77.52 -35.35
N GLN A 206 81.76 -78.08 -34.49
CA GLN A 206 82.19 -79.08 -33.50
C GLN A 206 82.70 -80.37 -34.14
N VAL A 207 82.15 -80.80 -35.27
CA VAL A 207 82.69 -81.92 -36.05
C VAL A 207 84.03 -81.54 -36.69
N ALA A 208 84.14 -80.36 -37.31
CA ALA A 208 85.37 -79.85 -37.88
C ALA A 208 86.47 -79.61 -36.82
N LEU A 209 86.12 -79.22 -35.60
CA LEU A 209 87.04 -79.11 -34.46
C LEU A 209 87.47 -80.46 -33.88
N LYS A 210 86.66 -81.52 -34.06
CA LYS A 210 87.09 -82.90 -33.76
C LYS A 210 88.08 -83.38 -34.83
N THR A 211 87.71 -83.33 -36.11
CA THR A 211 88.63 -83.75 -37.19
C THR A 211 89.90 -82.91 -37.23
N MET A 212 89.83 -81.60 -36.98
CA MET A 212 91.02 -80.74 -36.87
C MET A 212 91.84 -81.03 -35.60
N ARG A 213 91.24 -81.49 -34.49
CA ARG A 213 92.00 -82.00 -33.34
C ARG A 213 92.75 -83.28 -33.71
N ASP A 214 92.11 -84.18 -34.43
CA ASP A 214 92.68 -85.47 -34.81
C ASP A 214 93.83 -85.27 -35.82
N THR A 215 93.66 -84.38 -36.81
CA THR A 215 94.78 -83.99 -37.70
C THR A 215 95.84 -83.16 -36.98
N MET A 216 95.49 -82.32 -36.01
CA MET A 216 96.47 -81.60 -35.18
C MET A 216 97.28 -82.55 -34.29
N GLN A 217 96.72 -83.65 -33.81
CA GLN A 217 97.49 -84.71 -33.12
C GLN A 217 98.48 -85.40 -34.07
N GLN A 218 98.08 -85.69 -35.31
CA GLN A 218 98.97 -86.21 -36.34
C GLN A 218 100.09 -85.20 -36.68
N VAL A 219 99.74 -83.93 -36.90
CA VAL A 219 100.70 -82.84 -37.13
C VAL A 219 101.63 -82.63 -35.93
N HIS A 220 101.19 -82.88 -34.69
CA HIS A 220 102.07 -82.89 -33.51
C HIS A 220 102.99 -84.12 -33.41
N LEU A 221 102.70 -85.22 -34.10
CA LEU A 221 103.63 -86.33 -34.28
C LEU A 221 104.68 -85.97 -35.33
N ASP A 222 104.23 -85.47 -36.48
CA ASP A 222 105.08 -85.12 -37.61
C ASP A 222 105.99 -83.91 -37.32
N ASN A 223 105.49 -82.89 -36.60
CA ASN A 223 106.29 -81.76 -36.13
C ASN A 223 107.38 -82.18 -35.14
N ARG A 224 107.18 -83.22 -34.32
CA ARG A 224 108.27 -83.73 -33.45
C ARG A 224 109.38 -84.37 -34.28
N GLN A 225 109.05 -85.07 -35.36
CA GLN A 225 110.04 -85.58 -36.32
C GLN A 225 110.71 -84.46 -37.13
N LEU A 226 110.02 -83.35 -37.39
CA LEU A 226 110.57 -82.19 -38.10
C LEU A 226 111.47 -81.32 -37.21
N ILE A 227 111.09 -81.10 -35.94
CA ILE A 227 111.91 -80.36 -34.96
C ILE A 227 113.25 -81.07 -34.73
N GLN A 228 113.26 -82.42 -34.61
CA GLN A 228 114.50 -83.20 -34.57
C GLN A 228 115.42 -82.99 -35.79
N LYS A 229 114.88 -82.59 -36.95
CA LYS A 229 115.67 -82.24 -38.14
C LYS A 229 116.13 -80.78 -38.11
N TRP A 230 115.27 -79.85 -37.67
CA TRP A 230 115.58 -78.42 -37.56
C TRP A 230 116.57 -78.06 -36.44
N GLU A 231 116.54 -78.77 -35.31
CA GLU A 231 117.53 -78.55 -34.24
C GLU A 231 118.96 -78.85 -34.69
N ASN A 232 119.15 -79.62 -35.77
CA ASN A 232 120.46 -79.89 -36.36
C ASN A 232 120.89 -78.77 -37.32
N THR A 233 119.96 -78.12 -38.04
CA THR A 233 120.27 -77.02 -38.97
C THR A 233 120.43 -75.66 -38.27
N VAL A 234 119.65 -75.37 -37.21
CA VAL A 234 119.78 -74.10 -36.45
C VAL A 234 121.15 -73.99 -35.76
N LYS A 235 121.75 -75.12 -35.36
CA LYS A 235 123.12 -75.20 -34.83
C LYS A 235 124.20 -74.85 -35.87
N GLN A 236 123.87 -74.86 -37.16
CA GLN A 236 124.73 -74.41 -38.25
C GLN A 236 124.55 -72.90 -38.51
N MET A 237 123.31 -72.42 -38.63
CA MET A 237 122.99 -71.03 -38.99
C MET A 237 123.45 -69.99 -37.96
N LYS A 238 123.36 -70.29 -36.65
CA LYS A 238 123.77 -69.37 -35.57
C LYS A 238 125.25 -68.94 -35.60
N ARG A 239 126.08 -69.54 -36.45
CA ARG A 239 127.47 -69.14 -36.65
C ARG A 239 127.62 -67.92 -37.57
N GLN A 240 126.58 -67.55 -38.33
CA GLN A 240 126.65 -66.51 -39.38
C GLN A 240 126.07 -65.15 -38.93
N ASP A 241 124.98 -65.12 -38.15
CA ASP A 241 124.34 -63.85 -37.73
C ASP A 241 125.28 -62.92 -36.93
N ILE A 242 126.26 -63.49 -36.23
CA ILE A 242 127.25 -62.75 -35.44
C ILE A 242 128.15 -61.88 -36.34
N GLU A 243 128.29 -62.23 -37.60
CA GLU A 243 129.11 -61.52 -38.60
C GLU A 243 128.39 -60.28 -39.16
N MET A 244 127.05 -60.22 -39.09
CA MET A 244 126.24 -59.20 -39.78
C MET A 244 125.93 -57.93 -38.95
N GLN A 245 125.82 -58.06 -37.62
CA GLN A 245 125.31 -56.96 -36.77
C GLN A 245 126.21 -55.72 -36.72
N GLN A 246 127.48 -55.85 -37.11
CA GLN A 246 128.47 -54.77 -36.99
C GLN A 246 128.24 -53.64 -38.01
N CYS A 247 127.64 -53.93 -39.17
CA CYS A 247 127.49 -52.96 -40.27
C CYS A 247 126.38 -51.90 -40.07
N ALA A 248 125.51 -52.04 -39.06
CA ALA A 248 124.29 -51.23 -38.95
C ALA A 248 124.45 -49.90 -38.17
N LEU A 249 125.47 -49.79 -37.32
CA LEU A 249 125.60 -48.68 -36.36
C LEU A 249 125.98 -47.33 -36.99
N GLU A 250 126.67 -47.35 -38.13
CA GLU A 250 127.28 -46.17 -38.74
C GLU A 250 126.27 -45.21 -39.39
N LEU A 251 125.11 -45.72 -39.83
CA LEU A 251 124.12 -44.96 -40.60
C LEU A 251 123.27 -43.98 -39.78
N ALA A 252 123.21 -44.12 -38.46
CA ALA A 252 122.23 -43.42 -37.64
C ALA A 252 122.58 -41.94 -37.36
N GLN A 253 123.87 -41.61 -37.27
CA GLN A 253 124.33 -40.35 -36.65
C GLN A 253 124.08 -39.10 -37.53
N ALA A 254 124.05 -39.24 -38.85
CA ALA A 254 124.00 -38.10 -39.79
C ALA A 254 122.65 -37.33 -39.84
N ASN A 255 121.57 -37.85 -39.25
CA ASN A 255 120.21 -37.31 -39.45
C ASN A 255 119.76 -36.24 -38.45
N GLN A 256 120.55 -35.96 -37.39
CA GLN A 256 120.09 -35.16 -36.25
C GLN A 256 120.15 -33.64 -36.50
N GLU A 257 121.27 -33.13 -37.03
CA GLU A 257 121.65 -31.71 -36.94
C GLU A 257 120.77 -30.73 -37.76
N VAL A 258 120.11 -31.22 -38.82
CA VAL A 258 119.39 -30.38 -39.80
C VAL A 258 118.16 -29.69 -39.21
N ARG A 259 117.58 -30.21 -38.12
CA ARG A 259 116.21 -29.86 -37.69
C ARG A 259 116.08 -28.57 -36.88
N GLU A 260 117.13 -28.13 -36.19
CA GLU A 260 116.97 -27.21 -35.04
C GLU A 260 116.83 -25.73 -35.41
N LYS A 261 117.36 -25.28 -36.56
CA LYS A 261 117.52 -23.83 -36.83
C LYS A 261 116.28 -23.09 -37.34
N ASN A 262 115.20 -23.77 -37.74
CA ASN A 262 114.12 -23.15 -38.51
C ASN A 262 112.99 -22.49 -37.69
N ALA A 263 112.84 -22.79 -36.40
CA ALA A 263 111.61 -22.44 -35.66
C ALA A 263 111.55 -20.98 -35.15
N ALA A 264 112.65 -20.42 -34.65
CA ALA A 264 112.64 -19.27 -33.74
C ALA A 264 112.27 -17.89 -34.35
N ILE A 265 111.99 -17.81 -35.66
CA ILE A 265 111.78 -16.54 -36.39
C ILE A 265 110.30 -16.12 -36.43
N ALA A 266 109.36 -17.04 -36.21
CA ALA A 266 107.94 -16.80 -36.47
C ALA A 266 107.23 -15.89 -35.43
N ASP A 267 107.51 -16.09 -34.14
CA ASP A 267 106.57 -15.72 -33.07
C ASP A 267 106.48 -14.22 -32.74
N LEU A 268 107.53 -13.45 -33.04
CA LEU A 268 107.67 -12.06 -32.54
C LEU A 268 106.76 -11.02 -33.20
N ASN A 269 106.24 -11.28 -34.41
CA ASN A 269 105.65 -10.22 -35.26
C ASN A 269 104.16 -9.93 -35.01
N GLN A 270 103.35 -10.89 -34.53
CA GLN A 270 101.88 -10.74 -34.58
C GLN A 270 101.25 -9.96 -33.40
N LEU A 271 101.89 -9.92 -32.23
CA LEU A 271 101.22 -9.52 -30.99
C LEU A 271 100.88 -8.02 -30.90
N LEU A 272 101.69 -7.16 -31.52
CA LEU A 272 101.67 -5.71 -31.27
C LEU A 272 100.50 -4.98 -31.96
N GLN A 273 99.95 -5.52 -33.05
CA GLN A 273 99.13 -4.77 -33.99
C GLN A 273 97.64 -4.66 -33.61
N THR A 274 97.11 -5.57 -32.80
CA THR A 274 95.66 -5.66 -32.52
C THR A 274 95.18 -4.71 -31.42
N LEU A 275 95.98 -4.49 -30.37
CA LEU A 275 95.56 -3.74 -29.18
C LEU A 275 95.25 -2.26 -29.43
N GLN A 276 95.87 -1.63 -30.43
CA GLN A 276 95.70 -0.20 -30.71
C GLN A 276 94.31 0.18 -31.28
N ASN A 277 93.56 -0.78 -31.85
CA ASN A 277 92.32 -0.47 -32.56
C ASN A 277 91.11 -0.28 -31.63
N ASN A 278 91.00 -1.06 -30.55
CA ASN A 278 89.78 -1.12 -29.74
C ASN A 278 89.41 0.19 -29.03
N ASN A 279 90.40 0.95 -28.54
CA ASN A 279 90.14 2.18 -27.78
C ASN A 279 89.50 3.32 -28.61
N LYS A 280 89.67 3.32 -29.94
CA LYS A 280 89.15 4.40 -30.82
C LYS A 280 87.65 4.30 -31.14
N GLU A 281 86.99 3.20 -30.77
CA GLU A 281 85.60 2.95 -31.16
C GLU A 281 84.57 3.27 -30.05
N THR A 282 84.98 3.25 -28.79
CA THR A 282 84.11 3.51 -27.64
C THR A 282 83.71 4.98 -27.54
N GLU A 283 84.68 5.90 -27.65
CA GLU A 283 84.47 7.36 -27.57
C GLU A 283 83.43 7.87 -28.57
N LYS A 284 83.46 7.34 -29.80
CA LYS A 284 82.55 7.75 -30.89
C LYS A 284 81.07 7.51 -30.55
N LYS A 285 80.76 6.48 -29.75
CA LYS A 285 79.37 6.11 -29.42
C LYS A 285 78.75 7.08 -28.42
N MET A 286 79.54 7.60 -27.46
CA MET A 286 79.10 8.60 -26.46
C MET A 286 78.75 9.97 -27.09
N ALA A 287 79.44 10.39 -28.15
CA ALA A 287 79.18 11.68 -28.80
C ALA A 287 77.84 11.74 -29.57
N VAL A 288 77.30 10.59 -29.98
CA VAL A 288 76.07 10.50 -30.79
C VAL A 288 74.80 10.58 -29.95
N THR A 289 74.80 9.99 -28.75
CA THR A 289 73.65 10.01 -27.83
C THR A 289 73.35 11.41 -27.31
N ASN A 290 74.36 12.14 -26.83
CA ASN A 290 74.19 13.51 -26.33
C ASN A 290 73.68 14.48 -27.42
N ARG A 291 74.11 14.30 -28.68
CA ARG A 291 73.60 15.09 -29.82
C ARG A 291 72.12 14.83 -30.14
N ARG A 292 71.58 13.64 -29.83
CA ARG A 292 70.14 13.34 -29.98
C ARG A 292 69.30 13.98 -28.87
N ALA A 293 69.78 13.98 -27.63
CA ALA A 293 69.08 14.61 -26.51
C ALA A 293 68.92 16.13 -26.70
N ALA A 294 69.97 16.81 -27.16
CA ALA A 294 69.94 18.25 -27.43
C ALA A 294 68.92 18.63 -28.52
N LYS A 295 68.82 17.82 -29.59
CA LYS A 295 67.85 18.03 -30.68
C LYS A 295 66.40 18.02 -30.20
N LEU A 296 66.01 17.00 -29.44
CA LEU A 296 64.62 16.90 -28.93
C LEU A 296 64.23 18.06 -27.99
N GLN A 297 65.18 18.64 -27.26
CA GLN A 297 64.94 19.84 -26.43
C GLN A 297 64.92 21.16 -27.23
N GLN A 298 65.52 21.18 -28.42
CA GLN A 298 65.43 22.31 -29.34
C GLN A 298 64.14 22.23 -30.17
N GLU A 299 63.83 21.05 -30.72
CA GLU A 299 62.62 20.76 -31.49
C GLU A 299 61.35 21.07 -30.67
N LEU A 300 61.30 20.74 -29.38
CA LEU A 300 60.18 21.12 -28.49
C LEU A 300 60.03 22.65 -28.34
N ARG A 301 61.12 23.40 -28.20
CA ARG A 301 61.10 24.87 -28.10
C ARG A 301 60.79 25.53 -29.42
N GLU A 302 61.18 24.92 -30.54
CA GLU A 302 60.85 25.39 -31.88
C GLU A 302 59.35 25.17 -32.14
N GLU A 303 58.75 24.04 -31.73
CA GLU A 303 57.29 23.82 -31.75
C GLU A 303 56.53 24.77 -30.80
N GLU A 304 57.04 25.08 -29.61
CA GLU A 304 56.45 26.10 -28.71
C GLU A 304 56.48 27.50 -29.36
N ASN A 305 57.61 27.87 -29.99
CA ASN A 305 57.73 29.11 -30.75
C ASN A 305 56.88 29.10 -32.03
N ILE A 306 56.66 27.95 -32.66
CA ILE A 306 55.75 27.78 -33.80
C ILE A 306 54.30 27.90 -33.33
N CYS A 307 53.92 27.39 -32.15
CA CYS A 307 52.58 27.64 -31.60
C CYS A 307 52.35 29.12 -31.30
N VAL A 308 53.31 29.84 -30.71
CA VAL A 308 53.21 31.31 -30.52
C VAL A 308 53.18 32.03 -31.86
N LYS A 309 54.00 31.64 -32.83
CA LYS A 309 54.00 32.22 -34.19
C LYS A 309 52.78 31.82 -35.01
N LEU A 310 52.10 30.73 -34.71
CA LEU A 310 50.80 30.35 -35.28
C LEU A 310 49.65 31.09 -34.61
N GLN A 311 49.81 31.53 -33.35
CA GLN A 311 48.93 32.52 -32.73
C GLN A 311 49.11 33.89 -33.41
N GLU A 312 50.35 34.36 -33.55
CA GLU A 312 50.70 35.58 -34.28
C GLU A 312 50.38 35.47 -35.79
N GLN A 313 50.39 34.27 -36.39
CA GLN A 313 49.91 34.02 -37.75
C GLN A 313 48.41 33.79 -37.82
N LEU A 314 47.69 33.50 -36.72
CA LEU A 314 46.24 33.58 -36.70
C LEU A 314 45.79 35.05 -36.72
N ASP A 315 46.50 35.92 -35.98
CA ASP A 315 46.29 37.35 -36.00
C ASP A 315 46.83 38.01 -37.29
N ASN A 316 47.97 37.59 -37.82
CA ASN A 316 48.40 38.00 -39.17
C ASN A 316 47.56 37.36 -40.27
N CYS A 317 46.87 36.22 -40.09
CA CYS A 317 45.85 35.74 -41.03
C CYS A 317 44.59 36.64 -41.04
N LYS A 318 44.37 37.49 -40.01
CA LYS A 318 43.37 38.57 -40.11
C LYS A 318 43.87 39.67 -41.04
N HIS A 319 45.16 40.03 -40.95
CA HIS A 319 45.79 40.97 -41.89
C HIS A 319 46.13 40.38 -43.28
N GLU A 320 46.16 39.06 -43.44
CA GLU A 320 46.24 38.36 -44.73
C GLU A 320 44.87 37.99 -45.29
N LEU A 321 43.79 38.06 -44.52
CA LEU A 321 42.45 38.33 -45.07
C LEU A 321 42.41 39.72 -45.73
N ASP A 322 42.98 40.74 -45.08
CA ASP A 322 43.14 42.08 -45.67
C ASP A 322 44.16 42.12 -46.84
N ASN A 323 45.13 41.20 -46.91
CA ASN A 323 46.11 41.08 -48.01
C ASN A 323 45.78 40.02 -49.07
N ILE A 324 44.78 39.14 -48.87
CA ILE A 324 44.11 38.44 -49.99
C ILE A 324 43.50 39.47 -50.96
N ASN A 325 43.09 40.62 -50.44
CA ASN A 325 42.68 41.83 -51.16
C ASN A 325 43.84 42.51 -51.98
N SER A 326 45.10 42.11 -51.76
CA SER A 326 46.24 42.46 -52.61
C SER A 326 46.75 41.28 -53.46
N GLY A 327 46.52 40.03 -53.03
CA GLY A 327 46.72 38.80 -53.84
C GLY A 327 45.86 38.74 -55.10
N VAL A 328 44.62 39.26 -55.03
CA VAL A 328 43.76 39.54 -56.22
C VAL A 328 44.50 40.35 -57.30
N ARG A 329 45.49 41.17 -56.92
CA ARG A 329 46.26 42.05 -57.80
C ARG A 329 47.45 41.38 -58.48
N VAL A 330 47.81 40.13 -58.12
CA VAL A 330 48.96 39.40 -58.69
C VAL A 330 48.53 38.13 -59.46
N LEU A 331 47.24 37.76 -59.41
CA LEU A 331 46.59 37.02 -60.50
C LEU A 331 46.72 37.74 -61.86
N ALA A 332 47.02 39.05 -61.88
CA ALA A 332 47.39 39.81 -63.07
C ALA A 332 48.80 39.45 -63.64
N ALA A 333 49.68 38.79 -62.88
CA ALA A 333 51.10 38.68 -63.22
C ALA A 333 51.51 37.33 -63.85
N HIS A 334 50.93 36.18 -63.46
CA HIS A 334 51.20 34.92 -64.19
C HIS A 334 50.39 34.77 -65.50
N ILE A 335 49.55 35.75 -65.83
CA ILE A 335 49.14 36.00 -67.23
C ILE A 335 50.37 36.29 -68.12
N SER A 336 51.51 36.73 -67.55
CA SER A 336 52.68 37.17 -68.32
C SER A 336 53.72 36.10 -68.68
N LYS A 337 53.65 34.86 -68.15
CA LYS A 337 54.67 33.81 -68.42
C LYS A 337 54.19 32.43 -68.87
N SER A 338 53.02 32.36 -69.50
CA SER A 338 52.79 31.47 -70.66
C SER A 338 53.67 31.89 -71.87
N LYS A 339 54.98 32.02 -71.61
CA LYS A 339 55.96 32.79 -72.40
C LYS A 339 57.42 32.35 -72.11
N LYS A 340 57.61 31.13 -71.58
CA LYS A 340 58.92 30.46 -71.47
C LYS A 340 58.91 29.01 -71.96
N GLU A 341 57.77 28.31 -71.90
CA GLU A 341 57.53 27.08 -72.68
C GLU A 341 57.56 27.31 -74.21
N LEU A 342 57.66 28.58 -74.66
CA LEU A 342 57.92 28.96 -76.05
C LEU A 342 59.42 28.96 -76.42
N GLN A 343 60.33 28.71 -75.46
CA GLN A 343 61.78 28.90 -75.65
C GLN A 343 62.66 27.68 -75.29
N GLU A 344 62.22 26.73 -74.46
CA GLU A 344 63.00 25.50 -74.17
C GLU A 344 62.75 24.36 -75.16
N LYS A 345 61.84 24.55 -76.14
CA LYS A 345 61.88 23.84 -77.43
C LYS A 345 62.79 24.51 -78.49
N LYS A 346 63.58 25.51 -78.10
CA LYS A 346 64.63 26.13 -78.93
C LYS A 346 66.00 25.96 -78.28
N ASP A 347 66.60 24.84 -78.64
CA ASP A 347 68.05 24.59 -78.66
C ASP A 347 68.76 24.38 -77.31
N LYS A 348 69.58 23.34 -77.10
CA LYS A 348 70.04 22.28 -78.03
C LYS A 348 70.47 21.03 -77.26
N VAL A 349 70.08 19.85 -77.75
CA VAL A 349 70.77 18.55 -77.50
C VAL A 349 71.77 18.23 -78.65
N HIS A 350 72.14 19.25 -79.41
CA HIS A 350 73.16 19.20 -80.46
C HIS A 350 74.28 20.22 -80.22
N THR A 351 74.90 20.08 -79.05
CA THR A 351 76.33 20.28 -78.85
C THR A 351 76.89 18.92 -78.38
N ALA A 352 77.61 18.14 -79.18
CA ALA A 352 78.22 18.48 -80.46
C ALA A 352 78.29 17.32 -81.46
N GLU A 353 77.91 17.61 -82.71
CA GLU A 353 78.57 17.03 -83.88
C GLU A 353 79.45 18.13 -84.49
N ALA A 354 80.68 18.25 -83.98
CA ALA A 354 81.61 19.30 -84.36
C ALA A 354 82.85 18.72 -85.07
N TYR A 355 82.66 18.21 -86.29
CA TYR A 355 83.77 18.07 -87.26
C TYR A 355 83.25 17.98 -88.71
N ASN A 356 83.91 18.71 -89.63
CA ASN A 356 83.67 18.80 -91.08
C ASN A 356 82.36 19.51 -91.54
N ALA A 357 82.34 20.40 -92.56
CA ALA A 357 83.44 21.13 -93.20
C ALA A 357 82.98 22.41 -93.96
N ALA A 358 83.78 23.49 -93.86
CA ALA A 358 84.09 24.54 -94.85
C ALA A 358 83.02 25.43 -95.59
N LEU A 359 83.07 26.77 -95.33
CA LEU A 359 83.13 27.94 -96.28
C LEU A 359 81.96 28.17 -97.33
N ARG A 360 81.16 29.28 -97.55
CA ARG A 360 81.15 30.82 -97.47
C ARG A 360 79.70 31.40 -97.84
N GLU A 361 79.24 32.69 -97.98
CA GLU A 361 79.45 34.10 -97.47
C GLU A 361 78.54 35.22 -98.20
N LYS A 362 78.23 36.43 -97.63
CA LYS A 362 77.60 37.74 -98.21
C LYS A 362 76.03 37.82 -98.48
N LEU A 363 75.23 38.91 -98.74
CA LEU A 363 75.24 40.44 -98.89
C LEU A 363 73.78 41.12 -98.76
N ALA A 364 73.55 42.48 -98.69
CA ALA A 364 72.19 43.19 -98.70
C ALA A 364 72.12 44.79 -98.93
N LYS A 365 70.93 45.44 -99.20
CA LYS A 365 70.60 46.96 -99.29
C LYS A 365 69.05 47.32 -99.45
N VAL A 366 68.54 48.55 -99.80
CA VAL A 366 68.20 49.83 -99.02
C VAL A 366 67.38 50.96 -99.82
N SER A 367 66.67 51.96 -99.17
CA SER A 367 66.08 53.32 -99.63
C SER A 367 64.62 53.45 -100.27
N GLN A 368 63.85 54.58 -100.51
CA GLN A 368 63.57 56.06 -100.16
C GLN A 368 62.34 56.60 -101.05
N LEU A 369 61.69 57.83 -101.19
CA LEU A 369 61.23 59.16 -100.57
C LEU A 369 60.36 59.97 -101.66
N ALA A 370 59.76 61.21 -101.70
CA ALA A 370 59.32 62.49 -100.97
C ALA A 370 58.55 63.46 -102.00
N GLU A 371 57.93 64.70 -101.91
CA GLU A 371 57.31 65.75 -100.97
C GLU A 371 56.46 66.88 -101.77
N GLN A 372 55.88 68.00 -101.21
CA GLN A 372 54.85 68.94 -101.87
C GLN A 372 54.68 70.50 -101.50
N ASP A 373 54.08 71.34 -102.42
CA ASP A 373 53.01 72.45 -102.33
C ASP A 373 53.09 74.06 -102.32
N ARG A 374 52.03 74.73 -102.91
CA ARG A 374 51.28 76.08 -102.87
C ARG A 374 51.83 77.58 -102.91
N VAL A 375 51.13 78.57 -103.61
CA VAL A 375 51.21 80.10 -103.47
C VAL A 375 50.02 80.99 -104.11
N ALA A 376 49.97 82.36 -104.02
CA ALA A 376 48.96 83.41 -104.54
C ALA A 376 49.51 84.93 -104.48
N GLU A 377 48.97 86.17 -104.78
CA GLU A 377 47.82 87.00 -105.42
C GLU A 377 48.23 88.57 -105.46
N LEU A 378 47.60 89.77 -105.79
CA LEU A 378 46.31 90.43 -106.32
C LEU A 378 46.45 92.01 -106.68
N GLU A 379 45.38 92.75 -107.18
CA GLU A 379 44.93 94.21 -106.97
C GLU A 379 45.16 95.54 -107.88
N GLN A 380 44.31 96.61 -107.69
CA GLN A 380 44.44 98.14 -107.84
C GLN A 380 43.80 99.06 -108.99
N ILE A 381 43.59 100.42 -108.77
CA ILE A 381 42.60 101.34 -109.50
C ILE A 381 42.71 102.95 -109.38
N LEU A 382 41.97 103.78 -110.21
CA LEU A 382 41.33 105.17 -110.05
C LEU A 382 41.82 106.58 -110.63
N ARG A 383 40.82 107.48 -110.93
CA ARG A 383 40.73 108.99 -111.20
C ARG A 383 40.53 109.53 -112.67
N GLU A 384 39.67 110.50 -113.07
CA GLU A 384 39.07 111.81 -112.58
C GLU A 384 39.89 113.08 -112.96
N GLY A 385 39.36 114.30 -113.29
CA GLY A 385 38.00 114.86 -113.47
C GLY A 385 37.98 116.41 -113.74
N GLU A 386 36.78 117.04 -113.85
CA GLU A 386 36.43 118.50 -113.77
C GLU A 386 36.60 119.51 -114.96
N LYS A 387 35.83 120.63 -114.88
CA LYS A 387 35.85 121.92 -115.65
C LYS A 387 35.43 121.85 -117.13
N ALA A 388 34.17 122.07 -117.56
CA ALA A 388 32.97 122.70 -116.97
C ALA A 388 32.94 124.25 -116.87
N ILE A 389 31.73 124.82 -117.02
CA ILE A 389 31.29 126.20 -116.73
C ILE A 389 31.89 127.37 -117.56
N LYS A 390 31.40 127.51 -118.81
CA LYS A 390 31.27 128.82 -119.50
C LYS A 390 29.90 129.00 -120.20
N GLU A 391 29.34 127.89 -120.70
CA GLU A 391 27.97 127.43 -120.40
C GLU A 391 26.75 128.36 -120.59
N VAL A 392 26.67 129.55 -119.98
CA VAL A 392 25.37 130.17 -119.63
C VAL A 392 24.74 131.07 -120.71
N ASP A 393 25.45 131.98 -121.37
CA ASP A 393 24.79 132.95 -122.29
C ASP A 393 24.28 132.34 -123.61
N VAL A 394 24.74 131.15 -123.99
CA VAL A 394 24.14 130.36 -125.06
C VAL A 394 22.71 129.93 -124.69
N GLN A 395 22.44 129.76 -123.40
CA GLN A 395 21.21 129.14 -122.90
C GLN A 395 19.97 129.99 -123.15
N GLN A 396 20.02 131.33 -123.08
CA GLN A 396 18.76 132.11 -123.14
C GLN A 396 18.07 132.09 -124.51
N ARG A 397 18.83 131.98 -125.62
CA ARG A 397 18.24 131.79 -126.97
C ARG A 397 17.98 130.32 -127.29
N PHE A 398 18.77 129.41 -126.72
CA PHE A 398 18.47 127.97 -126.70
C PHE A 398 17.10 127.73 -126.03
N PHE A 399 16.85 128.27 -124.83
CA PHE A 399 15.64 128.08 -124.03
C PHE A 399 14.34 128.44 -124.76
N MET A 400 14.31 129.41 -125.68
CA MET A 400 13.07 129.71 -126.43
C MET A 400 12.78 128.71 -127.56
N GLY A 401 13.82 128.17 -128.22
CA GLY A 401 13.66 127.02 -129.12
C GLY A 401 13.36 125.74 -128.35
N GLU A 402 14.02 125.56 -127.21
CA GLU A 402 13.82 124.47 -126.28
C GLU A 402 12.40 124.48 -125.71
N LEU A 403 11.79 125.64 -125.41
CA LEU A 403 10.39 125.73 -124.96
C LEU A 403 9.38 125.21 -125.99
N TYR A 404 9.68 125.36 -127.28
CA TYR A 404 8.85 124.80 -128.35
C TYR A 404 9.09 123.29 -128.50
N LEU A 405 10.35 122.86 -128.47
CA LEU A 405 10.73 121.45 -128.50
C LEU A 405 10.18 120.68 -127.29
N GLN A 406 10.25 121.26 -126.09
CA GLN A 406 9.66 120.75 -124.85
C GLN A 406 8.14 120.70 -124.92
N LYS A 407 7.45 121.61 -125.61
CA LYS A 407 6.00 121.49 -125.84
C LYS A 407 5.64 120.32 -126.74
N GLU A 408 6.43 120.04 -127.77
CA GLU A 408 6.23 118.88 -128.64
C GLU A 408 6.58 117.57 -127.90
N GLN A 409 7.70 117.56 -127.16
CA GLN A 409 8.06 116.48 -126.24
C GLN A 409 6.99 116.26 -125.16
N LEU A 410 6.33 117.30 -124.65
CA LEU A 410 5.27 117.18 -123.64
C LEU A 410 4.00 116.53 -124.21
N LYS A 411 3.70 116.68 -125.52
CA LYS A 411 2.68 115.84 -126.18
C LYS A 411 3.10 114.38 -126.23
N VAL A 412 4.35 114.09 -126.62
CA VAL A 412 4.89 112.72 -126.68
C VAL A 412 4.93 112.08 -125.29
N LEU A 413 5.32 112.83 -124.26
CA LEU A 413 5.31 112.41 -122.86
C LEU A 413 3.88 112.17 -122.36
N LYS A 414 2.88 112.97 -122.76
CA LYS A 414 1.46 112.69 -122.49
C LYS A 414 0.90 111.48 -123.26
N GLY A 415 1.54 111.09 -124.37
CA GLY A 415 1.32 109.79 -125.00
C GLY A 415 1.85 108.66 -124.13
N LYS A 416 3.14 108.74 -123.77
CA LYS A 416 3.82 107.76 -122.90
C LYS A 416 3.21 107.69 -121.49
N GLU A 417 2.64 108.76 -120.97
CA GLU A 417 1.88 108.81 -119.72
C GLU A 417 0.60 107.96 -119.83
N LYS A 418 -0.12 108.01 -120.95
CA LYS A 418 -1.30 107.17 -121.19
C LYS A 418 -0.92 105.70 -121.40
N GLU A 419 0.15 105.42 -122.15
CA GLU A 419 0.71 104.07 -122.29
C GLU A 419 1.14 103.52 -120.93
N SER A 420 1.82 104.34 -120.12
CA SER A 420 2.21 103.99 -118.75
C SER A 420 1.01 103.78 -117.84
N MET A 421 -0.06 104.58 -117.95
CA MET A 421 -1.32 104.36 -117.22
C MET A 421 -2.01 103.06 -117.61
N VAL A 422 -1.98 102.67 -118.89
CA VAL A 422 -2.47 101.36 -119.34
C VAL A 422 -1.60 100.24 -118.76
N LEU A 423 -0.27 100.34 -118.85
CA LEU A 423 0.65 99.37 -118.23
C LEU A 423 0.49 99.28 -116.70
N ILE A 424 0.31 100.41 -116.01
CA ILE A 424 0.05 100.48 -114.56
C ILE A 424 -1.29 99.83 -114.22
N SER A 425 -2.35 100.05 -115.00
CA SER A 425 -3.64 99.40 -114.77
C SER A 425 -3.59 97.88 -115.00
N GLY A 426 -2.90 97.41 -116.03
CA GLY A 426 -2.62 95.99 -116.26
C GLY A 426 -1.77 95.38 -115.13
N ALA A 427 -0.70 96.07 -114.72
CA ALA A 427 0.12 95.67 -113.57
C ALA A 427 -0.68 95.63 -112.27
N LYS A 428 -1.65 96.53 -112.08
CA LYS A 428 -2.55 96.58 -110.91
C LYS A 428 -3.57 95.44 -110.91
N VAL A 429 -4.07 95.03 -112.08
CA VAL A 429 -4.89 93.80 -112.22
C VAL A 429 -4.04 92.56 -111.93
N ASN A 430 -2.81 92.49 -112.44
CA ASN A 430 -1.89 91.39 -112.16
C ASN A 430 -1.51 91.33 -110.67
N MET A 431 -1.27 92.48 -110.04
CA MET A 431 -1.00 92.59 -108.60
C MET A 431 -2.20 92.13 -107.77
N ASN A 432 -3.43 92.53 -108.11
CA ASN A 432 -4.64 92.03 -107.45
C ASN A 432 -4.80 90.51 -107.63
N THR A 433 -4.44 89.96 -108.80
CA THR A 433 -4.49 88.52 -109.08
C THR A 433 -3.47 87.75 -108.24
N LEU A 434 -2.23 88.24 -108.17
CA LEU A 434 -1.18 87.71 -107.30
C LEU A 434 -1.55 87.85 -105.81
N GLN A 435 -2.19 88.95 -105.40
CA GLN A 435 -2.68 89.16 -104.04
C GLN A 435 -3.82 88.20 -103.67
N SER A 436 -4.69 87.83 -104.63
CA SER A 436 -5.68 86.77 -104.45
C SER A 436 -5.03 85.38 -104.31
N GLN A 437 -4.01 85.07 -105.12
CA GLN A 437 -3.23 83.83 -104.98
C GLN A 437 -2.49 83.77 -103.64
N LEU A 438 -1.88 84.88 -103.20
CA LEU A 438 -1.24 85.01 -101.89
C LEU A 438 -2.26 84.82 -100.75
N GLY A 439 -3.50 85.28 -100.93
CA GLY A 439 -4.61 85.02 -100.00
C GLY A 439 -4.92 83.53 -99.87
N LYS A 440 -5.05 82.81 -100.99
CA LYS A 440 -5.29 81.36 -101.00
C LYS A 440 -4.15 80.57 -100.34
N LEU A 441 -2.90 80.91 -100.68
CA LEU A 441 -1.72 80.28 -100.08
C LEU A 441 -1.61 80.56 -98.57
N LYS A 442 -2.10 81.71 -98.08
CA LYS A 442 -2.21 81.97 -96.64
C LYS A 442 -3.27 81.10 -95.97
N THR A 443 -4.47 80.98 -96.54
CA THR A 443 -5.51 80.09 -95.98
C THR A 443 -5.09 78.62 -95.98
N GLU A 444 -4.43 78.14 -97.04
CA GLU A 444 -3.86 76.79 -97.09
C GLU A 444 -2.75 76.57 -96.05
N MET A 445 -1.98 77.62 -95.71
CA MET A 445 -0.95 77.55 -94.67
C MET A 445 -1.58 77.54 -93.27
N GLU A 446 -2.59 78.37 -93.01
CA GLU A 446 -3.36 78.31 -91.76
C GLU A 446 -4.08 76.98 -91.54
N GLU A 447 -4.52 76.31 -92.61
CA GLU A 447 -5.08 74.95 -92.55
C GLU A 447 -4.01 73.91 -92.22
N LYS A 448 -2.83 73.99 -92.85
CA LYS A 448 -1.67 73.14 -92.52
C LYS A 448 -1.19 73.35 -91.09
N ASP A 449 -1.20 74.58 -90.58
CA ASP A 449 -0.88 74.90 -89.17
C ASP A 449 -1.92 74.37 -88.16
N LYS A 450 -3.18 74.19 -88.57
CA LYS A 450 -4.21 73.54 -87.76
C LYS A 450 -4.01 72.02 -87.74
N VAL A 451 -3.70 71.42 -88.90
CA VAL A 451 -3.35 69.99 -89.00
C VAL A 451 -2.08 69.66 -88.20
N LEU A 452 -1.03 70.49 -88.30
CA LEU A 452 0.20 70.34 -87.52
C LEU A 452 -0.09 70.37 -86.01
N ARG A 453 -0.78 71.39 -85.49
CA ARG A 453 -1.11 71.47 -84.05
C ARG A 453 -1.95 70.30 -83.55
N ASN A 454 -2.88 69.80 -84.38
CA ASN A 454 -3.63 68.59 -84.04
C ASN A 454 -2.69 67.37 -83.96
N GLN A 455 -1.86 67.14 -84.97
CA GLN A 455 -0.88 66.04 -85.00
C GLN A 455 0.17 66.16 -83.88
N GLU A 456 0.59 67.36 -83.51
CA GLU A 456 1.47 67.63 -82.36
C GLU A 456 0.80 67.25 -81.03
N SER A 457 -0.50 67.54 -80.88
CA SER A 457 -1.27 67.13 -79.69
C SER A 457 -1.41 65.60 -79.60
N GLU A 458 -1.66 64.92 -80.73
CA GLU A 458 -1.68 63.47 -80.81
C GLU A 458 -0.30 62.89 -80.47
N LEU A 459 0.78 63.44 -81.06
CA LEU A 459 2.17 63.10 -80.74
C LEU A 459 2.51 63.31 -79.27
N LEU A 460 1.97 64.34 -78.60
CA LEU A 460 2.15 64.56 -77.17
C LEU A 460 1.44 63.47 -76.35
N THR A 461 0.18 63.13 -76.65
CA THR A 461 -0.51 62.03 -75.94
C THR A 461 0.14 60.67 -76.20
N LEU A 462 0.67 60.44 -77.40
CA LEU A 462 1.42 59.24 -77.76
C LEU A 462 2.78 59.21 -77.06
N LYS A 463 3.50 60.33 -76.98
CA LYS A 463 4.76 60.44 -76.18
C LYS A 463 4.51 60.14 -74.70
N ILE A 464 3.43 60.65 -74.10
CA ILE A 464 3.07 60.37 -72.70
C ILE A 464 2.74 58.87 -72.49
N LYS A 465 1.97 58.27 -73.41
CA LYS A 465 1.67 56.82 -73.39
C LYS A 465 2.94 55.98 -73.60
N LEU A 466 3.82 56.39 -74.51
CA LEU A 466 5.04 55.68 -74.87
C LEU A 466 6.11 55.79 -73.77
N ALA A 467 6.23 56.94 -73.09
CA ALA A 467 7.06 57.09 -71.90
C ALA A 467 6.59 56.16 -70.76
N ARG A 468 5.27 56.11 -70.49
CA ARG A 468 4.68 55.16 -69.53
C ARG A 468 4.94 53.70 -69.90
N LEU A 469 4.87 53.35 -71.20
CA LEU A 469 5.19 52.00 -71.70
C LEU A 469 6.70 51.69 -71.70
N GLN A 470 7.57 52.71 -71.74
CA GLN A 470 9.03 52.59 -71.59
C GLN A 470 9.50 52.57 -70.13
N GLY A 471 8.60 52.78 -69.15
CA GLY A 471 8.90 52.69 -67.72
C GLY A 471 9.04 54.04 -66.99
N ASP A 472 8.82 55.17 -67.67
CA ASP A 472 8.71 56.48 -67.02
C ASP A 472 7.32 56.66 -66.40
N ILE A 473 7.17 55.98 -65.27
CA ILE A 473 6.17 56.21 -64.23
C ILE A 473 6.48 57.57 -63.57
N PRO A 474 5.48 58.46 -63.35
CA PRO A 474 5.71 59.75 -62.69
C PRO A 474 6.29 59.57 -61.28
N VAL A 475 7.07 60.55 -60.82
CA VAL A 475 7.93 60.43 -59.62
C VAL A 475 7.13 59.96 -58.40
N ASP A 476 5.96 60.57 -58.15
CA ASP A 476 5.08 60.26 -57.02
C ASP A 476 4.61 58.78 -57.02
N GLU A 477 4.18 58.25 -58.18
CA GLU A 477 3.81 56.85 -58.32
C GLU A 477 5.02 55.93 -58.14
N LYS A 478 6.20 56.34 -58.64
CA LYS A 478 7.47 55.62 -58.51
C LYS A 478 7.98 55.59 -57.06
N GLU A 479 7.72 56.63 -56.28
CA GLU A 479 8.05 56.72 -54.86
C GLU A 479 7.05 55.95 -53.99
N MET A 480 5.75 56.01 -54.29
CA MET A 480 4.74 55.16 -53.64
C MET A 480 4.98 53.67 -53.89
N LEU A 481 5.40 53.29 -55.09
CA LEU A 481 5.79 51.91 -55.40
C LEU A 481 7.11 51.51 -54.71
N LYS A 482 8.11 52.39 -54.61
CA LYS A 482 9.33 52.15 -53.80
C LYS A 482 9.00 51.98 -52.32
N ALA A 483 8.10 52.80 -51.76
CA ALA A 483 7.69 52.72 -50.37
C ALA A 483 7.00 51.38 -50.06
N LYS A 484 6.04 50.97 -50.91
CA LYS A 484 5.39 49.65 -50.79
C LYS A 484 6.37 48.49 -51.03
N LEU A 485 7.34 48.63 -51.91
CA LEU A 485 8.39 47.62 -52.07
C LEU A 485 9.28 47.53 -50.82
N ALA A 486 9.66 48.66 -50.22
CA ALA A 486 10.44 48.69 -48.98
C ALA A 486 9.68 48.06 -47.81
N GLU A 487 8.40 48.40 -47.65
CA GLU A 487 7.46 47.80 -46.69
C GLU A 487 7.35 46.28 -46.89
N LEU A 488 7.04 45.83 -48.12
CA LEU A 488 6.96 44.39 -48.43
C LEU A 488 8.30 43.65 -48.30
N THR A 489 9.45 44.30 -48.54
CA THR A 489 10.76 43.68 -48.27
C THR A 489 11.04 43.56 -46.78
N LYS A 490 10.66 44.57 -45.97
CA LYS A 490 10.80 44.54 -44.51
C LYS A 490 9.90 43.46 -43.90
N ASP A 491 8.64 43.40 -44.32
CA ASP A 491 7.71 42.34 -43.91
C ASP A 491 8.25 40.95 -44.29
N LEU A 492 8.78 40.80 -45.50
CA LEU A 492 9.40 39.55 -45.97
C LEU A 492 10.66 39.19 -45.17
N GLU A 493 11.44 40.16 -44.70
CA GLU A 493 12.62 39.94 -43.84
C GLU A 493 12.24 39.61 -42.40
N GLU A 494 11.22 40.27 -41.84
CA GLU A 494 10.64 39.93 -40.54
C GLU A 494 10.03 38.52 -40.55
N LYS A 495 9.32 38.13 -41.63
CA LYS A 495 8.84 36.75 -41.80
C LYS A 495 9.99 35.75 -41.96
N LYS A 496 11.04 36.07 -42.72
CA LYS A 496 12.23 35.21 -42.81
C LYS A 496 12.94 35.03 -41.46
N GLU A 497 13.02 36.06 -40.61
CA GLU A 497 13.62 35.89 -39.27
C GLU A 497 12.68 35.15 -38.31
N MET A 498 11.37 35.38 -38.38
CA MET A 498 10.37 34.57 -37.68
C MET A 498 10.49 33.09 -38.07
N ASP A 499 10.55 32.77 -39.36
CA ASP A 499 10.76 31.40 -39.86
C ASP A 499 12.10 30.81 -39.38
N ARG A 500 13.18 31.60 -39.30
CA ARG A 500 14.47 31.17 -38.73
C ARG A 500 14.38 30.92 -37.24
N MET A 501 13.64 31.72 -36.48
CA MET A 501 13.41 31.50 -35.04
C MET A 501 12.59 30.24 -34.80
N MET A 502 11.44 30.09 -35.46
CA MET A 502 10.64 28.86 -35.41
C MET A 502 11.47 27.64 -35.84
N SER A 503 12.33 27.78 -36.86
CA SER A 503 13.24 26.71 -37.31
C SER A 503 14.36 26.36 -36.32
N LYS A 504 14.72 27.25 -35.39
CA LYS A 504 15.62 26.94 -34.26
C LYS A 504 14.85 26.19 -33.18
N GLU A 505 13.71 26.74 -32.74
CA GLU A 505 12.84 26.14 -31.72
C GLU A 505 12.39 24.72 -32.09
N VAL A 506 12.01 24.47 -33.34
CA VAL A 506 11.66 23.13 -33.83
C VAL A 506 12.85 22.16 -33.73
N LYS A 507 14.07 22.59 -34.09
CA LYS A 507 15.28 21.74 -34.01
C LYS A 507 15.70 21.46 -32.56
N GLU A 508 15.50 22.43 -31.67
CA GLU A 508 15.71 22.28 -30.23
C GLU A 508 14.67 21.32 -29.63
N GLY A 509 13.40 21.47 -29.99
CA GLY A 509 12.32 20.54 -29.64
C GLY A 509 12.59 19.11 -30.13
N GLU A 510 12.99 18.93 -31.39
CA GLU A 510 13.44 17.63 -31.89
C GLU A 510 14.64 17.08 -31.10
N HIS A 511 15.61 17.92 -30.73
CA HIS A 511 16.76 17.50 -29.94
C HIS A 511 16.34 17.03 -28.55
N GLN A 512 15.46 17.78 -27.87
CA GLN A 512 14.87 17.39 -26.59
C GLN A 512 14.10 16.07 -26.73
N ILE A 513 13.26 15.89 -27.76
CA ILE A 513 12.54 14.64 -28.05
C ILE A 513 13.51 13.47 -28.26
N ARG A 514 14.61 13.66 -29.00
CA ARG A 514 15.67 12.65 -29.18
C ARG A 514 16.37 12.30 -27.86
N CYS A 515 16.60 13.27 -26.98
CA CYS A 515 17.19 13.05 -25.66
C CYS A 515 16.23 12.33 -24.70
N PHE A 516 14.96 12.74 -24.63
CA PHE A 516 13.93 12.04 -23.86
C PHE A 516 13.71 10.61 -24.33
N ARG A 517 13.74 10.36 -25.65
CA ARG A 517 13.66 8.98 -26.19
C ARG A 517 14.83 8.11 -25.72
N LYS A 518 16.06 8.62 -25.74
CA LYS A 518 17.23 7.90 -25.21
C LYS A 518 17.18 7.66 -23.69
N ILE A 519 16.49 8.51 -22.93
CA ILE A 519 16.24 8.32 -21.50
C ILE A 519 15.17 7.24 -21.29
N LEU A 520 14.09 7.26 -22.09
CA LEU A 520 13.05 6.24 -22.11
C LEU A 520 13.62 4.86 -22.44
N GLU A 521 14.38 4.73 -23.54
CA GLU A 521 15.03 3.49 -23.98
C GLU A 521 15.93 2.87 -22.88
N LYS A 522 16.67 3.70 -22.14
CA LYS A 522 17.48 3.28 -20.98
C LYS A 522 16.62 2.83 -19.80
N SER A 523 15.59 3.60 -19.46
CA SER A 523 14.64 3.25 -18.40
C SER A 523 13.90 1.94 -18.70
N GLU A 524 13.51 1.72 -19.96
CA GLU A 524 12.89 0.46 -20.42
C GLU A 524 13.86 -0.71 -20.47
N ALA A 525 15.15 -0.49 -20.70
CA ALA A 525 16.19 -1.52 -20.55
C ALA A 525 16.34 -1.91 -19.07
N GLN A 526 16.49 -0.94 -18.17
CA GLN A 526 16.57 -1.17 -16.72
C GLN A 526 15.30 -1.84 -16.18
N ARG A 527 14.12 -1.43 -16.64
CA ARG A 527 12.83 -2.06 -16.28
C ARG A 527 12.79 -3.53 -16.70
N ARG A 528 13.29 -3.88 -17.90
CA ARG A 528 13.38 -5.27 -18.35
C ARG A 528 14.36 -6.08 -17.52
N GLU A 529 15.54 -5.54 -17.22
CA GLU A 529 16.54 -6.17 -16.36
C GLU A 529 16.00 -6.42 -14.94
N MET A 530 15.26 -5.47 -14.37
CA MET A 530 14.64 -5.62 -13.05
C MET A 530 13.45 -6.59 -13.05
N LEU A 531 12.69 -6.69 -14.16
CA LEU A 531 11.65 -7.71 -14.32
C LEU A 531 12.27 -9.11 -14.42
N GLN A 532 13.31 -9.28 -15.24
CA GLN A 532 14.05 -10.55 -15.34
C GLN A 532 14.58 -11.00 -13.97
N LYS A 533 15.18 -10.09 -13.20
CA LYS A 533 15.64 -10.37 -11.82
C LYS A 533 14.49 -10.72 -10.87
N ALA A 534 13.31 -10.14 -11.05
CA ALA A 534 12.12 -10.49 -10.26
C ALA A 534 11.57 -11.87 -10.65
N GLU A 535 11.63 -12.25 -11.93
CA GLU A 535 11.27 -13.58 -12.43
C GLU A 535 12.27 -14.65 -11.94
N GLU A 536 13.57 -14.38 -12.00
CA GLU A 536 14.64 -15.22 -11.43
C GLU A 536 14.45 -15.43 -9.91
N LEU A 537 14.19 -14.37 -9.16
CA LEU A 537 13.87 -14.45 -7.73
C LEU A 537 12.54 -15.20 -7.47
N GLY A 538 11.55 -15.07 -8.36
CA GLY A 538 10.29 -15.81 -8.29
C GLY A 538 10.53 -17.32 -8.42
N ILE A 539 11.28 -17.74 -9.44
CA ILE A 539 11.66 -19.15 -9.66
C ILE A 539 12.43 -19.72 -8.47
N LEU A 540 13.33 -18.93 -7.87
CA LEU A 540 14.04 -19.31 -6.64
C LEU A 540 13.11 -19.43 -5.42
N CYS A 541 12.14 -18.53 -5.26
CA CYS A 541 11.12 -18.64 -4.20
C CYS A 541 10.27 -19.90 -4.37
N ASP A 542 9.82 -20.17 -5.59
CA ASP A 542 9.07 -21.36 -5.98
C ASP A 542 9.85 -22.66 -5.67
N GLY A 543 11.13 -22.69 -6.03
CA GLY A 543 12.03 -23.81 -5.74
C GLY A 543 12.19 -24.05 -4.23
N ASN A 544 12.40 -22.98 -3.46
CA ASN A 544 12.51 -23.04 -2.00
C ASN A 544 11.19 -23.47 -1.35
N GLU A 545 10.03 -23.04 -1.84
CA GLU A 545 8.72 -23.46 -1.32
C GLU A 545 8.44 -24.94 -1.64
N LYS A 546 8.83 -25.42 -2.82
CA LYS A 546 8.77 -26.84 -3.22
C LYS A 546 9.70 -27.71 -2.36
N GLU A 547 10.89 -27.24 -2.00
CA GLU A 547 11.77 -27.90 -1.02
C GLU A 547 11.16 -27.90 0.39
N LEU A 548 10.64 -26.76 0.87
CA LEU A 548 10.02 -26.64 2.19
C LEU A 548 8.81 -27.58 2.34
N LYS A 549 7.98 -27.71 1.29
CA LYS A 549 6.88 -28.69 1.20
C LYS A 549 7.41 -30.12 1.29
N ARG A 550 8.48 -30.47 0.56
CA ARG A 550 9.12 -31.80 0.64
C ARG A 550 9.73 -32.10 2.02
N VAL A 551 10.38 -31.13 2.66
CA VAL A 551 10.93 -31.27 4.02
C VAL A 551 9.81 -31.42 5.07
N SER A 552 8.72 -30.66 4.93
CA SER A 552 7.53 -30.78 5.79
C SER A 552 6.89 -32.16 5.71
N LEU A 553 6.70 -32.69 4.50
CA LEU A 553 6.17 -34.05 4.29
C LEU A 553 7.11 -35.14 4.85
N ARG A 554 8.43 -35.02 4.65
CA ARG A 554 9.42 -35.92 5.28
C ARG A 554 9.30 -35.90 6.81
N LYS A 555 9.23 -34.71 7.42
CA LYS A 555 9.03 -34.54 8.86
C LYS A 555 7.73 -35.19 9.35
N GLN A 556 6.63 -35.03 8.62
CA GLN A 556 5.35 -35.66 8.96
C GLN A 556 5.44 -37.20 8.91
N ASN A 557 6.04 -37.75 7.86
CA ASN A 557 6.25 -39.19 7.73
C ASN A 557 7.11 -39.75 8.88
N THR A 558 8.25 -39.10 9.21
CA THR A 558 9.10 -39.54 10.34
C THR A 558 8.38 -39.42 11.70
N ILE A 559 7.47 -38.46 11.88
CA ILE A 559 6.61 -38.40 13.08
C ILE A 559 5.62 -39.56 13.10
N LEU A 560 5.01 -39.93 11.97
CA LEU A 560 4.12 -41.09 11.86
C LEU A 560 4.86 -42.41 12.12
N GLU A 561 6.05 -42.59 11.53
CA GLU A 561 6.96 -43.72 11.78
C GLU A 561 7.32 -43.81 13.27
N GLN A 562 7.71 -42.70 13.89
CA GLN A 562 8.00 -42.64 15.33
C GLN A 562 6.77 -43.00 16.18
N LYS A 563 5.55 -42.62 15.77
CA LYS A 563 4.31 -42.98 16.46
C LYS A 563 3.94 -44.44 16.28
N MET A 564 4.13 -45.02 15.10
CA MET A 564 3.98 -46.45 14.85
C MET A 564 4.94 -47.27 15.72
N LEU A 565 6.23 -46.91 15.73
CA LEU A 565 7.24 -47.52 16.60
C LEU A 565 6.89 -47.34 18.09
N GLN A 566 6.37 -46.19 18.50
CA GLN A 566 5.91 -45.96 19.88
C GLN A 566 4.73 -46.89 20.25
N LEU A 567 3.78 -47.11 19.34
CA LEU A 567 2.67 -48.05 19.53
C LEU A 567 3.15 -49.50 19.58
N GLU A 568 4.09 -49.91 18.72
CA GLU A 568 4.68 -51.25 18.77
C GLU A 568 5.45 -51.48 20.08
N VAL A 569 6.28 -50.53 20.51
CA VAL A 569 7.02 -50.59 21.79
C VAL A 569 6.06 -50.67 22.97
N ASN A 570 4.92 -49.97 22.93
CA ASN A 570 3.89 -50.07 23.96
C ASN A 570 3.21 -51.45 23.94
N ARG A 571 2.82 -51.97 22.76
CA ARG A 571 2.27 -53.33 22.60
C ARG A 571 3.23 -54.42 23.07
N LYS A 572 4.54 -54.24 22.86
CA LYS A 572 5.59 -55.15 23.35
C LYS A 572 5.75 -55.06 24.87
N ARG A 573 5.69 -53.86 25.47
CA ARG A 573 5.67 -53.66 26.92
C ARG A 573 4.44 -54.29 27.59
N GLU A 574 3.24 -54.08 27.04
CA GLU A 574 2.04 -54.76 27.52
C GLU A 574 2.16 -56.29 27.47
N LEU A 575 2.74 -56.85 26.40
CA LEU A 575 2.91 -58.29 26.26
C LEU A 575 3.99 -58.83 27.21
N LEU A 576 5.02 -58.02 27.52
CA LEU A 576 6.00 -58.31 28.56
C LEU A 576 5.36 -58.33 29.94
N HIS A 577 4.60 -57.30 30.33
CA HIS A 577 3.90 -57.27 31.62
C HIS A 577 2.88 -58.41 31.75
N LYS A 578 2.10 -58.71 30.71
CA LYS A 578 1.19 -59.89 30.71
C LYS A 578 1.94 -61.23 30.87
N LYS A 579 3.23 -61.29 30.51
CA LYS A 579 4.10 -62.44 30.78
C LYS A 579 4.68 -62.40 32.20
N GLU A 580 5.11 -61.23 32.67
CA GLU A 580 5.56 -60.96 34.03
C GLU A 580 4.48 -61.33 35.06
N ASP A 581 3.25 -60.84 34.90
CA ASP A 581 2.05 -61.23 35.67
C ASP A 581 1.87 -62.76 35.68
N SER A 582 2.01 -63.40 34.52
CA SER A 582 1.84 -64.85 34.40
C SER A 582 2.93 -65.62 35.16
N VAL A 583 4.18 -65.15 35.12
CA VAL A 583 5.31 -65.74 35.87
C VAL A 583 5.11 -65.52 37.37
N GLN A 584 4.79 -64.30 37.81
CA GLN A 584 4.49 -64.00 39.22
C GLN A 584 3.33 -64.86 39.75
N SER A 585 2.29 -65.09 38.93
CA SER A 585 1.17 -65.97 39.31
C SER A 585 1.58 -67.44 39.46
N LEU A 586 2.49 -67.93 38.61
CA LEU A 586 3.04 -69.28 38.67
C LEU A 586 4.03 -69.44 39.83
N GLU A 587 4.85 -68.43 40.13
CA GLU A 587 5.74 -68.43 41.29
C GLU A 587 4.95 -68.37 42.60
N LYS A 588 3.91 -67.53 42.68
CA LYS A 588 2.99 -67.50 43.83
C LYS A 588 2.34 -68.87 44.03
N ARG A 589 1.81 -69.49 42.96
CA ARG A 589 1.21 -70.83 43.05
C ARG A 589 2.21 -71.94 43.39
N LYS A 590 3.46 -71.83 42.93
CA LYS A 590 4.58 -72.72 43.31
C LYS A 590 4.90 -72.57 44.80
N LEU A 591 4.96 -71.35 45.33
CA LEU A 591 5.20 -71.08 46.75
C LEU A 591 4.04 -71.54 47.63
N GLU A 592 2.79 -71.34 47.21
CA GLU A 592 1.59 -71.87 47.87
C GLU A 592 1.62 -73.41 47.94
N LEU A 593 1.93 -74.09 46.84
CA LEU A 593 2.09 -75.55 46.81
C LEU A 593 3.26 -76.01 47.68
N GLN A 594 4.39 -75.31 47.66
CA GLN A 594 5.57 -75.64 48.48
C GLN A 594 5.32 -75.42 49.98
N ALA A 595 4.50 -74.44 50.36
CA ALA A 595 4.03 -74.26 51.73
C ALA A 595 3.10 -75.40 52.14
N ALA A 596 2.06 -75.70 51.35
CA ALA A 596 1.13 -76.79 51.62
C ALA A 596 1.82 -78.17 51.69
N MET A 597 2.89 -78.39 50.91
CA MET A 597 3.73 -79.60 51.02
C MET A 597 4.51 -79.65 52.34
N LYS A 598 5.07 -78.53 52.83
CA LYS A 598 5.75 -78.48 54.14
C LYS A 598 4.77 -78.70 55.29
N GLU A 599 3.60 -78.05 55.23
CA GLU A 599 2.52 -78.26 56.19
C GLU A 599 2.11 -79.74 56.23
N ARG A 600 1.94 -80.38 55.06
CA ARG A 600 1.67 -81.83 54.96
C ARG A 600 2.80 -82.70 55.52
N ASP A 601 4.06 -82.38 55.21
CA ASP A 601 5.20 -83.10 55.80
C ASP A 601 5.25 -82.93 57.33
N GLU A 602 4.81 -81.79 57.86
CA GLU A 602 4.78 -81.48 59.28
C GLU A 602 3.59 -82.12 60.00
N GLU A 603 2.40 -82.12 59.39
CA GLU A 603 1.25 -82.97 59.77
C GLU A 603 1.69 -84.45 59.84
N ILE A 604 2.33 -84.96 58.78
CA ILE A 604 2.81 -86.36 58.71
C ILE A 604 3.87 -86.63 59.79
N LYS A 605 4.81 -85.71 60.05
CA LYS A 605 5.77 -85.85 61.18
C LYS A 605 5.04 -85.87 62.52
N VAL A 606 4.00 -85.07 62.73
CA VAL A 606 3.17 -85.08 63.95
C VAL A 606 2.40 -86.39 64.08
N PHE A 607 1.75 -86.88 63.02
CA PHE A 607 1.07 -88.19 63.02
C PHE A 607 2.05 -89.34 63.27
N LEU A 608 3.21 -89.37 62.61
CA LEU A 608 4.25 -90.37 62.87
C LEU A 608 4.77 -90.31 64.31
N ASN A 609 4.92 -89.13 64.89
CA ASN A 609 5.32 -88.96 66.29
C ASN A 609 4.20 -89.32 67.28
N LEU A 610 2.93 -89.11 66.92
CA LEU A 610 1.76 -89.58 67.68
C LEU A 610 1.69 -91.11 67.65
N ILE A 611 1.82 -91.74 66.47
CA ILE A 611 1.85 -93.20 66.31
C ILE A 611 3.05 -93.80 67.07
N LYS A 612 4.23 -93.18 67.03
CA LYS A 612 5.39 -93.60 67.85
C LYS A 612 5.13 -93.45 69.35
N LYS A 613 4.37 -92.44 69.79
CA LYS A 613 3.94 -92.30 71.20
C LYS A 613 2.88 -93.33 71.58
N GLN A 614 1.91 -93.59 70.71
CA GLN A 614 0.88 -94.63 70.89
C GLN A 614 1.50 -96.02 70.93
N LEU A 615 2.47 -96.32 70.06
CA LEU A 615 3.25 -97.56 70.10
C LEU A 615 4.01 -97.67 71.42
N LYS A 616 4.78 -96.64 71.83
CA LYS A 616 5.49 -96.65 73.12
C LYS A 616 4.57 -96.73 74.33
N ASN A 617 3.36 -96.17 74.26
CA ASN A 617 2.36 -96.31 75.30
C ASN A 617 1.75 -97.72 75.29
N SER A 618 1.47 -98.30 74.12
CA SER A 618 1.00 -99.68 73.97
C SER A 618 2.07 -100.71 74.38
N GLU A 619 3.37 -100.42 74.18
CA GLU A 619 4.49 -101.20 74.70
C GLU A 619 4.57 -101.10 76.23
N LYS A 620 4.43 -99.90 76.80
CA LYS A 620 4.33 -99.68 78.25
C LYS A 620 3.08 -100.31 78.86
N GLU A 621 1.95 -100.27 78.17
CA GLU A 621 0.68 -100.89 78.57
C GLU A 621 0.78 -102.39 78.43
N LYS A 622 1.42 -102.94 77.39
CA LYS A 622 1.75 -104.37 77.29
C LYS A 622 2.69 -104.82 78.40
N HIS A 623 3.68 -104.01 78.76
CA HIS A 623 4.58 -104.29 79.88
C HIS A 623 3.87 -104.18 81.22
N LYS A 624 3.03 -103.15 81.43
CA LYS A 624 2.17 -102.97 82.61
C LYS A 624 1.10 -104.04 82.71
N LEU A 625 0.52 -104.50 81.60
CA LEU A 625 -0.40 -105.63 81.51
C LEU A 625 0.31 -106.96 81.69
N ASN A 626 1.61 -107.06 81.43
CA ASN A 626 2.41 -108.24 81.77
C ASN A 626 2.78 -108.24 83.26
N ILE A 627 3.15 -107.09 83.83
CA ILE A 627 3.29 -106.92 85.29
C ILE A 627 1.95 -107.19 85.98
N GLU A 628 0.86 -106.62 85.49
CA GLU A 628 -0.49 -106.87 85.98
C GLU A 628 -0.95 -108.30 85.70
N LEU A 629 -0.53 -108.96 84.62
CA LEU A 629 -0.83 -110.38 84.41
C LEU A 629 -0.08 -111.24 85.42
N ASN A 630 1.18 -110.92 85.75
CA ASN A 630 1.90 -111.60 86.82
C ASN A 630 1.31 -111.28 88.20
N GLU A 631 0.93 -110.03 88.47
CA GLU A 631 0.15 -109.66 89.65
C GLU A 631 -1.25 -110.28 89.66
N LYS A 632 -1.86 -110.59 88.50
CA LYS A 632 -3.19 -111.21 88.38
C LYS A 632 -3.10 -112.71 88.34
N LEU A 633 -1.96 -113.31 88.03
CA LEU A 633 -1.65 -114.70 88.37
C LEU A 633 -1.50 -114.78 89.89
N MET A 634 -0.61 -113.97 90.49
CA MET A 634 -0.46 -113.83 91.94
C MET A 634 -1.76 -113.47 92.66
N LYS A 635 -2.63 -112.63 92.07
CA LYS A 635 -3.95 -112.26 92.61
C LYS A 635 -5.06 -113.21 92.19
N ILE A 636 -4.91 -114.06 91.19
CA ILE A 636 -5.78 -115.23 90.99
C ILE A 636 -5.41 -116.29 92.02
N ASP A 637 -4.14 -116.43 92.38
CA ASP A 637 -3.72 -117.26 93.52
C ASP A 637 -4.23 -116.65 94.84
N GLN A 638 -4.10 -115.33 95.03
CA GLN A 638 -4.65 -114.60 96.18
C GLN A 638 -6.19 -114.48 96.17
N ILE A 639 -6.88 -114.70 95.05
CA ILE A 639 -8.36 -114.68 94.95
C ILE A 639 -8.96 -116.09 94.83
N LYS A 640 -8.18 -117.14 94.52
CA LYS A 640 -8.49 -118.48 95.05
C LYS A 640 -8.58 -118.35 96.58
N LEU A 641 -7.52 -117.80 97.19
CA LEU A 641 -7.41 -117.39 98.60
C LEU A 641 -8.35 -116.24 99.07
N ARG A 642 -9.33 -115.77 98.27
CA ARG A 642 -10.21 -114.64 98.67
C ARG A 642 -11.62 -114.60 98.05
N PHE A 643 -11.92 -115.42 97.05
CA PHE A 643 -13.29 -115.95 96.87
C PHE A 643 -13.68 -116.84 98.06
N GLU A 644 -12.68 -117.33 98.79
CA GLU A 644 -12.79 -117.74 100.18
C GLU A 644 -13.33 -116.62 101.15
N MET A 645 -13.58 -115.33 100.76
CA MET A 645 -13.89 -114.18 101.69
C MET A 645 -14.91 -112.93 101.46
N LEU A 646 -15.09 -112.05 100.39
CA LEU A 646 -15.70 -110.59 100.47
C LEU A 646 -16.58 -109.86 99.30
N ALA A 647 -17.18 -108.58 99.42
CA ALA A 647 -18.33 -108.04 98.53
C ALA A 647 -18.81 -106.54 97.98
N LEU A 648 -18.86 -105.27 98.54
CA LEU A 648 -19.94 -104.16 98.24
C LEU A 648 -19.63 -102.60 97.84
N SER A 649 -20.54 -101.75 97.16
CA SER A 649 -20.75 -100.17 97.19
C SER A 649 -21.58 -99.36 96.05
N ILE A 650 -22.15 -98.07 96.23
CA ILE A 650 -22.92 -97.04 95.30
C ILE A 650 -22.93 -95.51 95.87
N GLY A 651 -23.35 -94.24 95.42
CA GLY A 651 -23.92 -93.34 94.27
C GLY A 651 -24.59 -91.94 94.78
N ALA A 652 -25.09 -90.78 94.18
CA ALA A 652 -25.11 -89.88 92.92
C ALA A 652 -25.85 -88.40 93.05
N PRO A 653 -25.78 -87.31 92.15
CA PRO A 653 -26.24 -85.84 92.33
C PRO A 653 -26.87 -84.88 91.14
N GLU A 654 -27.24 -83.55 91.33
CA GLU A 654 -27.87 -82.48 90.36
C GLU A 654 -27.62 -80.90 90.73
N GLY A 655 -28.01 -79.65 90.21
CA GLY A 655 -28.99 -78.89 89.26
C GLY A 655 -28.79 -77.29 88.96
N GLU A 656 -29.76 -76.40 88.48
CA GLU A 656 -29.65 -74.94 87.92
C GLU A 656 -30.79 -73.82 88.28
N ALA A 657 -31.17 -72.56 87.78
CA ALA A 657 -31.02 -71.53 86.63
C ALA A 657 -31.64 -70.01 86.81
N GLU A 658 -31.83 -69.12 85.74
CA GLU A 658 -32.66 -67.79 85.52
C GLU A 658 -31.99 -66.31 85.38
N ARG A 659 -32.48 -65.04 85.00
CA ARG A 659 -33.73 -64.20 84.57
C ARG A 659 -33.46 -62.81 83.75
N VAL A 660 -34.41 -61.80 83.51
CA VAL A 660 -34.44 -60.63 82.47
C VAL A 660 -35.15 -59.21 82.86
N GLN A 661 -35.35 -58.13 81.98
CA GLN A 661 -35.58 -56.62 82.30
C GLN A 661 -36.76 -55.63 81.74
N ALA A 662 -36.57 -54.53 80.90
CA ALA A 662 -37.18 -53.10 80.99
C ALA A 662 -38.10 -52.35 79.87
N HIS A 663 -38.47 -51.01 79.98
CA HIS A 663 -39.60 -50.24 79.27
C HIS A 663 -39.50 -48.69 78.84
N CYS A 664 -38.53 -47.85 79.24
CA CYS A 664 -38.70 -46.35 79.28
C CYS A 664 -38.55 -45.47 77.99
N ILE A 665 -38.43 -46.03 76.78
CA ILE A 665 -38.03 -45.28 75.57
C ILE A 665 -39.11 -44.33 75.02
N THR A 666 -40.37 -44.50 75.43
CA THR A 666 -41.55 -43.70 75.04
C THR A 666 -41.41 -42.19 75.31
N LYS A 667 -40.45 -41.78 76.16
CA LYS A 667 -40.21 -40.37 76.51
C LYS A 667 -39.55 -39.54 75.39
N ALA A 668 -39.00 -40.18 74.35
CA ALA A 668 -38.37 -39.50 73.21
C ALA A 668 -39.36 -38.85 72.22
N ALA A 669 -40.66 -39.12 72.34
CA ALA A 669 -41.68 -38.60 71.40
C ALA A 669 -41.89 -37.07 71.46
N LEU A 670 -41.39 -36.41 72.51
CA LEU A 670 -41.57 -34.97 72.75
C LEU A 670 -40.55 -34.08 72.00
N GLU A 671 -39.38 -34.59 71.59
CA GLU A 671 -38.36 -33.81 70.84
C GLU A 671 -38.85 -33.35 69.44
N LYS A 672 -40.04 -33.76 68.98
CA LYS A 672 -40.58 -33.39 67.65
C LYS A 672 -41.41 -32.09 67.61
N GLU A 673 -41.64 -31.45 68.75
CA GLU A 673 -42.42 -30.20 68.83
C GLU A 673 -41.56 -28.94 68.64
N GLU A 674 -40.26 -29.02 68.99
CA GLU A 674 -39.30 -27.89 68.95
C GLU A 674 -39.11 -27.30 67.53
N LEU A 675 -39.24 -28.13 66.48
CA LEU A 675 -39.08 -27.71 65.08
C LEU A 675 -40.21 -26.82 64.54
N LYS A 676 -41.30 -26.60 65.28
CA LYS A 676 -42.33 -25.60 64.90
C LYS A 676 -42.05 -24.19 65.41
N GLN A 677 -41.38 -24.03 66.55
CA GLN A 677 -41.20 -22.70 67.16
C GLN A 677 -40.16 -21.83 66.44
N GLN A 678 -39.26 -22.42 65.65
CA GLN A 678 -38.19 -21.69 64.96
C GLN A 678 -38.67 -20.84 63.75
N LYS A 679 -39.98 -20.68 63.49
CA LYS A 679 -40.48 -19.75 62.46
C LYS A 679 -40.71 -18.31 62.99
N SER A 680 -41.22 -18.13 64.21
CA SER A 680 -41.63 -16.81 64.73
C SER A 680 -40.47 -15.89 65.12
N SER A 681 -39.27 -16.41 65.32
CA SER A 681 -38.13 -15.62 65.82
C SER A 681 -37.52 -14.62 64.82
N LEU A 682 -38.00 -14.56 63.57
CA LEU A 682 -37.49 -13.61 62.56
C LEU A 682 -38.34 -12.35 62.38
N ASP A 683 -39.60 -12.36 62.84
CA ASP A 683 -40.45 -11.17 62.76
C ASP A 683 -40.05 -10.09 63.78
N ALA A 684 -39.51 -10.50 64.94
CA ALA A 684 -39.04 -9.61 66.01
C ALA A 684 -37.81 -8.75 65.65
N GLU A 685 -37.09 -9.09 64.58
CA GLU A 685 -35.87 -8.37 64.14
C GLU A 685 -36.20 -7.20 63.18
N VAL A 686 -37.39 -6.60 63.33
CA VAL A 686 -37.84 -5.43 62.56
C VAL A 686 -38.01 -4.21 63.47
N GLU A 687 -38.52 -4.40 64.70
CA GLU A 687 -38.93 -3.31 65.60
C GLU A 687 -37.75 -2.45 66.13
N LYS A 688 -36.53 -3.01 66.19
CA LYS A 688 -35.37 -2.32 66.79
C LYS A 688 -34.88 -1.10 65.98
N MET A 689 -35.18 -1.05 64.67
CA MET A 689 -34.80 0.07 63.79
C MET A 689 -35.54 1.38 64.12
N GLU A 690 -36.64 1.33 64.88
CA GLU A 690 -37.52 2.49 65.11
C GLU A 690 -37.06 3.44 66.24
N LEU A 691 -35.96 3.11 66.93
CA LEU A 691 -35.46 3.90 68.07
C LEU A 691 -34.44 4.98 67.70
N GLU A 692 -33.69 4.82 66.60
CA GLU A 692 -32.58 5.74 66.25
C GLU A 692 -33.06 7.10 65.70
N THR A 693 -34.25 7.15 65.10
CA THR A 693 -34.80 8.38 64.49
C THR A 693 -35.12 9.50 65.50
N LYS A 694 -35.38 9.15 66.77
CA LYS A 694 -35.82 10.10 67.81
C LYS A 694 -34.71 11.01 68.37
N ALA A 695 -33.44 10.73 68.07
CA ALA A 695 -32.33 11.58 68.53
C ALA A 695 -32.25 12.92 67.78
N LEU A 696 -32.70 12.97 66.51
CA LEU A 696 -32.59 14.14 65.63
C LEU A 696 -33.57 15.28 65.97
N GLU A 697 -34.61 15.01 66.75
CA GLU A 697 -35.77 15.90 66.89
C GLU A 697 -35.53 17.09 67.87
N ASN A 698 -34.57 16.99 68.78
CA ASN A 698 -34.34 18.03 69.79
C ASN A 698 -33.65 19.31 69.25
N THR A 699 -32.94 19.23 68.13
CA THR A 699 -32.12 20.34 67.59
C THR A 699 -32.95 21.52 67.05
N VAL A 700 -34.20 21.29 66.66
CA VAL A 700 -35.03 22.26 65.90
C VAL A 700 -35.64 23.36 66.78
N LYS A 701 -35.76 23.13 68.10
CA LYS A 701 -36.59 23.97 69.01
C LYS A 701 -36.14 25.43 69.14
N VAL A 702 -34.87 25.74 68.85
CA VAL A 702 -34.27 27.08 69.00
C VAL A 702 -34.78 28.09 67.95
N PHE A 703 -35.17 27.65 66.75
CA PHE A 703 -35.33 28.55 65.59
C PHE A 703 -36.67 29.33 65.54
N SER A 704 -37.61 29.08 66.45
CA SER A 704 -39.01 29.52 66.28
C SER A 704 -39.36 30.90 66.86
N HIS A 705 -38.69 31.36 67.92
CA HIS A 705 -39.17 32.49 68.74
C HIS A 705 -39.06 33.87 68.06
N PHE A 706 -38.03 34.09 67.23
CA PHE A 706 -37.72 35.39 66.62
C PHE A 706 -38.85 36.03 65.78
N ASN A 707 -39.79 35.22 65.28
CA ASN A 707 -40.73 35.63 64.22
C ASN A 707 -42.02 36.34 64.72
N SER A 708 -42.22 36.43 66.03
CA SER A 708 -43.52 36.83 66.62
C SER A 708 -43.81 38.35 66.55
N HIS A 709 -42.79 39.19 66.70
CA HIS A 709 -42.97 40.50 67.33
C HIS A 709 -43.21 41.70 66.36
N LEU A 710 -43.13 41.50 65.03
CA LEU A 710 -42.98 42.55 64.01
C LEU A 710 -44.26 43.29 63.53
N ARG A 711 -45.45 43.08 64.14
CA ARG A 711 -46.76 43.24 63.44
C ARG A 711 -47.72 44.40 63.85
N LYS A 712 -47.29 45.56 64.39
CA LYS A 712 -48.19 46.41 65.25
C LYS A 712 -48.48 47.93 65.02
N SER A 713 -48.02 48.70 64.00
CA SER A 713 -47.94 50.20 64.17
C SER A 713 -48.21 51.22 62.99
N LEU A 714 -49.47 51.53 62.55
CA LEU A 714 -49.77 52.57 61.48
C LEU A 714 -51.22 53.24 61.50
N LEU A 715 -51.39 54.54 61.08
CA LEU A 715 -52.58 55.29 60.41
C LEU A 715 -53.27 56.59 61.02
N LYS A 716 -53.56 57.69 60.22
CA LYS A 716 -54.74 58.70 60.22
C LYS A 716 -54.54 60.15 59.59
N VAL A 717 -55.60 60.88 59.10
CA VAL A 717 -55.73 62.36 58.65
C VAL A 717 -57.24 62.90 58.66
N ASP A 718 -57.56 64.20 58.35
CA ASP A 718 -58.86 64.96 58.55
C ASP A 718 -59.24 66.07 57.45
N GLU A 719 -60.34 66.87 57.60
CA GLU A 719 -61.05 67.73 56.58
C GLU A 719 -61.12 69.29 56.81
N SER A 720 -61.39 70.10 55.73
CA SER A 720 -62.27 71.34 55.67
C SER A 720 -61.90 72.48 54.66
N SER A 721 -61.08 72.23 53.64
CA SER A 721 -60.73 73.19 52.55
C SER A 721 -61.86 73.40 51.50
N PRO A 722 -61.65 74.02 50.30
CA PRO A 722 -62.55 73.85 49.14
C PRO A 722 -63.00 72.40 48.89
N GLU A 723 -62.16 71.42 49.26
CA GLU A 723 -62.52 69.99 49.37
C GLU A 723 -63.79 69.72 50.19
N TYR A 724 -64.29 70.64 51.03
CA TYR A 724 -65.54 70.55 51.79
C TYR A 724 -66.76 71.07 51.01
N GLN A 725 -66.59 72.03 50.09
CA GLN A 725 -67.64 72.37 49.12
C GLN A 725 -67.71 71.30 48.02
N GLU A 726 -66.55 70.77 47.61
CA GLU A 726 -66.48 69.55 46.81
C GLU A 726 -67.08 68.37 47.59
N LYS A 727 -66.80 68.21 48.89
CA LYS A 727 -67.43 67.21 49.76
C LYS A 727 -68.95 67.34 49.75
N LEU A 728 -69.52 68.55 49.72
CA LEU A 728 -70.98 68.70 49.71
C LEU A 728 -71.61 68.18 48.41
N GLN A 729 -71.00 68.45 47.25
CA GLN A 729 -71.44 67.91 45.95
C GLN A 729 -71.12 66.41 45.81
N LEU A 730 -69.94 65.99 46.29
CA LEU A 730 -69.56 64.60 46.41
C LEU A 730 -70.45 63.87 47.42
N GLU A 731 -71.04 64.50 48.44
CA GLU A 731 -71.95 63.89 49.39
C GLU A 731 -73.31 63.56 48.74
N GLU A 732 -73.76 64.38 47.79
CA GLU A 732 -74.94 64.05 46.99
C GLU A 732 -74.63 62.92 45.99
N GLN A 733 -73.48 62.98 45.31
CA GLN A 733 -72.99 61.87 44.48
C GLN A 733 -72.68 60.60 45.30
N LEU A 734 -72.32 60.73 46.57
CA LEU A 734 -72.05 59.64 47.51
C LEU A 734 -73.34 59.09 48.10
N LYS A 735 -74.40 59.90 48.30
CA LYS A 735 -75.76 59.41 48.56
C LYS A 735 -76.32 58.65 47.36
N ALA A 736 -76.00 59.06 46.13
CA ALA A 736 -76.35 58.32 44.92
C ALA A 736 -75.56 57.01 44.80
N THR A 737 -74.23 57.05 44.85
CA THR A 737 -73.37 55.87 44.72
C THR A 737 -73.46 54.92 45.91
N GLN A 738 -73.79 55.38 47.13
CA GLN A 738 -74.09 54.49 48.25
C GLN A 738 -75.30 53.58 47.98
N LYS A 739 -76.30 54.03 47.20
CA LYS A 739 -77.43 53.16 46.82
C LYS A 739 -76.96 52.03 45.89
N THR A 740 -76.12 52.32 44.90
CA THR A 740 -75.50 51.30 44.03
C THR A 740 -74.47 50.43 44.76
N ILE A 741 -73.71 50.97 45.71
CA ILE A 741 -72.76 50.22 46.55
C ILE A 741 -73.48 49.25 47.50
N ARG A 742 -74.65 49.62 48.05
CA ARG A 742 -75.49 48.68 48.84
C ARG A 742 -75.90 47.48 47.99
N PHE A 743 -76.37 47.71 46.77
CA PHE A 743 -76.71 46.64 45.81
C PHE A 743 -75.48 45.77 45.45
N LYS A 744 -74.32 46.40 45.16
CA LYS A 744 -73.09 45.67 44.85
C LYS A 744 -72.52 44.89 46.04
N LYS A 745 -72.71 45.34 47.28
CA LYS A 745 -72.32 44.58 48.49
C LYS A 745 -73.14 43.30 48.66
N GLN A 746 -74.40 43.26 48.24
CA GLN A 746 -75.21 42.04 48.28
C GLN A 746 -74.65 40.99 47.29
N GLN A 747 -74.30 41.38 46.05
CA GLN A 747 -73.63 40.49 45.09
C GLN A 747 -72.28 39.95 45.59
N ILE A 748 -71.50 40.77 46.31
CA ILE A 748 -70.21 40.33 46.88
C ILE A 748 -70.42 39.28 47.99
N GLN A 749 -71.48 39.39 48.80
CA GLN A 749 -71.82 38.40 49.82
C GLN A 749 -72.35 37.07 49.26
N GLU A 750 -72.63 36.97 47.96
CA GLU A 750 -72.89 35.71 47.25
C GLU A 750 -71.56 35.09 46.83
N LEU A 751 -70.76 35.81 46.03
CA LEU A 751 -69.47 35.36 45.52
C LEU A 751 -68.44 34.97 46.61
N GLN A 752 -68.56 35.52 47.82
CA GLN A 752 -67.70 35.13 48.95
C GLN A 752 -67.97 33.71 49.47
N ARG A 753 -69.23 33.21 49.40
CA ARG A 753 -69.56 31.84 49.79
C ARG A 753 -69.03 30.82 48.76
N ASP A 754 -69.17 31.14 47.48
CA ASP A 754 -68.70 30.30 46.37
C ASP A 754 -67.18 30.02 46.46
N LEU A 755 -66.39 30.96 47.01
CA LEU A 755 -64.95 30.78 47.22
C LEU A 755 -64.61 29.86 48.41
N GLU A 756 -65.39 29.88 49.49
CA GLU A 756 -65.16 29.03 50.67
C GLU A 756 -65.37 27.54 50.35
N ASP A 757 -66.36 27.21 49.52
CA ASP A 757 -66.63 25.84 49.03
C ASP A 757 -65.50 25.30 48.13
N MET A 758 -64.90 26.17 47.30
CA MET A 758 -63.78 25.81 46.44
C MET A 758 -62.50 25.53 47.24
N ASP A 759 -62.24 26.32 48.28
CA ASP A 759 -61.08 26.12 49.17
C ASP A 759 -61.22 24.85 50.03
N CYS A 760 -62.45 24.43 50.35
CA CYS A 760 -62.78 23.13 50.95
C CYS A 760 -62.64 21.95 49.98
N SER A 761 -62.54 22.21 48.67
CA SER A 761 -62.32 21.20 47.64
C SER A 761 -60.83 20.95 47.40
N LEU A 762 -60.01 22.01 47.40
CA LEU A 762 -58.55 21.92 47.19
C LEU A 762 -57.84 21.13 48.31
N LYS A 763 -58.28 21.29 49.57
CA LYS A 763 -57.73 20.57 50.74
C LYS A 763 -57.85 19.04 50.66
N ARG A 764 -58.86 18.51 49.96
CA ARG A 764 -59.08 17.06 49.81
C ARG A 764 -58.03 16.41 48.90
N LEU A 765 -57.75 17.01 47.74
CA LEU A 765 -56.79 16.50 46.74
C LEU A 765 -55.36 16.35 47.28
N LEU A 766 -54.98 17.13 48.30
CA LEU A 766 -53.67 17.01 48.96
C LEU A 766 -53.57 15.77 49.88
N GLN A 767 -54.69 15.29 50.43
CA GLN A 767 -54.72 14.07 51.25
C GLN A 767 -54.57 12.83 50.36
N ASP A 768 -55.29 12.77 49.22
CA ASP A 768 -55.21 11.66 48.26
C ASP A 768 -53.77 11.39 47.78
N LYS A 769 -53.00 12.47 47.54
CA LYS A 769 -51.59 12.39 47.14
C LYS A 769 -50.67 11.73 48.19
N GLN A 770 -51.01 11.82 49.48
CA GLN A 770 -50.26 11.11 50.52
C GLN A 770 -50.57 9.60 50.53
N VAL A 771 -51.84 9.24 50.28
CA VAL A 771 -52.31 7.84 50.29
C VAL A 771 -51.60 6.99 49.24
N GLU A 772 -51.39 7.49 48.02
CA GLU A 772 -50.66 6.75 46.98
C GLU A 772 -49.18 6.51 47.32
N LYS A 773 -48.53 7.45 48.03
CA LYS A 773 -47.11 7.32 48.38
C LYS A 773 -46.87 6.13 49.32
N ALA A 774 -47.71 5.99 50.35
CA ALA A 774 -47.64 4.89 51.31
C ALA A 774 -47.80 3.49 50.67
N LYS A 775 -48.49 3.38 49.52
CA LYS A 775 -48.63 2.10 48.79
C LYS A 775 -47.34 1.66 48.10
N ILE A 776 -46.43 2.58 47.79
CA ILE A 776 -45.13 2.26 47.17
C ILE A 776 -44.20 1.66 48.24
N ASP A 777 -44.10 2.32 49.39
CA ASP A 777 -43.28 1.89 50.52
C ASP A 777 -43.69 0.48 51.01
N HIS A 778 -45.00 0.22 51.06
CA HIS A 778 -45.56 -1.10 51.40
C HIS A 778 -45.07 -2.22 50.46
N LYS A 779 -44.98 -1.98 49.15
CA LYS A 779 -44.49 -2.98 48.19
C LYS A 779 -43.00 -3.27 48.34
N GLN A 780 -42.19 -2.28 48.71
CA GLN A 780 -40.76 -2.49 48.98
C GLN A 780 -40.53 -3.33 50.25
N SER A 781 -41.37 -3.16 51.27
CA SER A 781 -41.36 -3.97 52.50
C SER A 781 -41.61 -5.47 52.25
N ILE A 782 -42.46 -5.82 51.28
CA ILE A 782 -42.70 -7.22 50.89
C ILE A 782 -41.43 -7.86 50.32
N ILE A 783 -40.68 -7.13 49.48
CA ILE A 783 -39.48 -7.63 48.80
C ILE A 783 -38.32 -7.87 49.79
N THR A 784 -38.20 -7.06 50.85
CA THR A 784 -37.14 -7.26 51.87
C THR A 784 -37.44 -8.47 52.77
N LYS A 785 -38.70 -8.71 53.13
CA LYS A 785 -39.10 -9.86 53.95
C LYS A 785 -38.82 -11.21 53.27
N LEU A 786 -39.13 -11.35 51.98
CA LEU A 786 -38.83 -12.57 51.22
C LEU A 786 -37.32 -12.91 51.21
N LYS A 787 -36.44 -11.90 51.26
CA LYS A 787 -34.99 -12.12 51.41
C LYS A 787 -34.59 -12.61 52.81
N LYS A 788 -35.20 -12.11 53.88
CA LYS A 788 -35.01 -12.65 55.25
C LYS A 788 -35.51 -14.10 55.37
N GLU A 789 -36.65 -14.43 54.75
CA GLU A 789 -37.19 -15.80 54.79
C GLU A 789 -36.20 -16.81 54.21
N MET A 790 -35.57 -16.53 53.06
CA MET A 790 -34.55 -17.39 52.46
C MET A 790 -33.33 -17.61 53.36
N ALA A 791 -32.78 -16.54 53.96
CA ALA A 791 -31.65 -16.66 54.89
C ALA A 791 -32.01 -17.54 56.11
N SER A 792 -33.22 -17.40 56.64
CA SER A 792 -33.71 -18.25 57.74
C SER A 792 -33.78 -19.73 57.37
N MET A 793 -34.15 -20.03 56.13
CA MET A 793 -34.29 -21.41 55.66
C MET A 793 -32.92 -22.08 55.48
N GLN A 794 -31.91 -21.33 55.04
CA GLN A 794 -30.53 -21.83 54.97
C GLN A 794 -29.98 -22.18 56.36
N GLU A 795 -30.16 -21.31 57.35
CA GLU A 795 -29.68 -21.56 58.71
C GLU A 795 -30.43 -22.71 59.41
N LYS A 796 -31.72 -22.92 59.08
CA LYS A 796 -32.50 -24.08 59.55
C LYS A 796 -32.00 -25.39 58.93
N ILE A 797 -31.58 -25.39 57.66
CA ILE A 797 -30.96 -26.55 57.02
C ILE A 797 -29.62 -26.88 57.71
N GLU A 798 -28.83 -25.88 58.10
CA GLU A 798 -27.63 -26.09 58.91
C GLU A 798 -27.92 -26.62 60.32
N ARG A 799 -28.97 -26.14 61.00
CA ARG A 799 -29.38 -26.68 62.31
C ARG A 799 -29.84 -28.13 62.19
N ALA A 800 -30.73 -28.43 61.26
CA ALA A 800 -31.25 -29.77 61.03
C ALA A 800 -30.13 -30.77 60.68
N THR A 801 -29.19 -30.41 59.79
CA THR A 801 -28.06 -31.28 59.46
C THR A 801 -27.11 -31.50 60.66
N LYS A 802 -26.85 -30.46 61.47
CA LYS A 802 -26.08 -30.60 62.73
C LYS A 802 -26.80 -31.52 63.72
N GLU A 803 -28.12 -31.41 63.86
CA GLU A 803 -28.94 -32.25 64.75
C GLU A 803 -29.11 -33.69 64.28
N CYS A 804 -29.35 -33.93 62.99
CA CYS A 804 -29.29 -35.26 62.40
C CYS A 804 -27.92 -35.93 62.66
N SER A 805 -26.81 -35.16 62.57
CA SER A 805 -25.48 -35.68 62.89
C SER A 805 -25.29 -36.02 64.39
N LYS A 806 -25.94 -35.28 65.30
CA LYS A 806 -25.98 -35.58 66.74
C LYS A 806 -26.86 -36.80 67.03
N LEU A 807 -28.00 -36.95 66.38
CA LEU A 807 -28.91 -38.10 66.55
C LEU A 807 -28.29 -39.39 66.01
N THR A 808 -27.68 -39.35 64.82
CA THR A 808 -26.84 -40.43 64.25
C THR A 808 -25.74 -40.84 65.26
N LYS A 809 -25.07 -39.88 65.91
CA LYS A 809 -24.08 -40.16 66.97
C LYS A 809 -24.71 -40.75 68.24
N LYS A 810 -25.84 -40.20 68.73
CA LYS A 810 -26.63 -40.74 69.86
C LYS A 810 -26.99 -42.22 69.61
N ILE A 811 -27.68 -42.52 68.50
CA ILE A 811 -28.15 -43.87 68.11
C ILE A 811 -26.98 -44.88 68.10
N ARG A 812 -25.88 -44.55 67.43
CA ARG A 812 -24.70 -45.42 67.32
C ARG A 812 -23.97 -45.60 68.66
N SER A 813 -23.90 -44.56 69.50
CA SER A 813 -23.37 -44.67 70.86
C SER A 813 -24.25 -45.56 71.76
N HIS A 814 -25.58 -45.47 71.62
CA HIS A 814 -26.52 -46.12 72.53
C HIS A 814 -26.68 -47.61 72.25
N LYS A 815 -26.64 -48.04 70.99
CA LYS A 815 -26.60 -49.46 70.60
C LYS A 815 -25.20 -50.09 70.73
N LYS A 816 -24.17 -49.32 71.09
CA LYS A 816 -22.74 -49.73 71.12
C LYS A 816 -22.23 -50.38 69.82
N THR A 817 -22.89 -50.12 68.69
CA THR A 817 -22.53 -50.61 67.35
C THR A 817 -22.00 -49.48 66.48
N LYS A 818 -20.87 -49.70 65.81
CA LYS A 818 -20.33 -48.75 64.81
C LYS A 818 -21.03 -48.84 63.44
N ALA A 819 -21.92 -49.82 63.24
CA ALA A 819 -22.64 -50.07 62.00
C ALA A 819 -23.97 -49.30 61.92
N GLU A 820 -24.42 -49.06 60.68
CA GLU A 820 -25.67 -48.35 60.36
C GLU A 820 -26.90 -49.13 60.87
N THR A 821 -27.85 -48.45 61.52
CA THR A 821 -28.98 -49.10 62.20
C THR A 821 -30.25 -49.10 61.32
N PHE A 822 -31.21 -49.97 61.63
CA PHE A 822 -32.47 -50.06 60.86
C PHE A 822 -33.24 -48.74 60.86
N GLU A 823 -33.22 -48.02 61.99
CA GLU A 823 -33.86 -46.71 62.17
C GLU A 823 -33.24 -45.64 61.24
N GLU A 824 -31.92 -45.66 61.02
CA GLU A 824 -31.25 -44.73 60.10
C GLU A 824 -31.64 -44.96 58.63
N LYS A 825 -32.18 -46.14 58.29
CA LYS A 825 -32.68 -46.46 56.94
C LYS A 825 -34.14 -46.06 56.73
N ASP A 826 -34.99 -46.24 57.74
CA ASP A 826 -36.41 -45.86 57.66
C ASP A 826 -36.59 -44.33 57.61
N ILE A 827 -35.78 -43.58 58.38
CA ILE A 827 -35.76 -42.10 58.34
C ILE A 827 -35.54 -41.57 56.92
N ARG A 828 -34.49 -42.04 56.22
CA ARG A 828 -34.19 -41.65 54.83
C ARG A 828 -35.33 -41.98 53.85
N LEU A 829 -36.08 -43.06 54.11
CA LEU A 829 -37.17 -43.52 53.25
C LEU A 829 -38.43 -42.66 53.41
N VAL A 830 -38.65 -42.08 54.60
CA VAL A 830 -39.70 -41.08 54.84
C VAL A 830 -39.34 -39.75 54.15
N GLU A 831 -38.11 -39.24 54.33
CA GLU A 831 -37.65 -37.98 53.72
C GLU A 831 -37.88 -37.93 52.20
N LEU A 832 -37.50 -39.00 51.48
CA LEU A 832 -37.69 -39.11 50.02
C LEU A 832 -39.17 -39.09 49.58
N LYS A 833 -40.09 -39.61 50.41
CA LYS A 833 -41.54 -39.60 50.12
C LYS A 833 -42.14 -38.21 50.31
N GLU A 834 -41.64 -37.42 51.26
CA GLU A 834 -42.14 -36.07 51.52
C GLU A 834 -41.66 -35.04 50.48
N VAL A 835 -40.40 -35.12 50.04
CA VAL A 835 -39.87 -34.26 48.96
C VAL A 835 -40.73 -34.35 47.69
N ASN A 836 -41.07 -35.58 47.27
CA ASN A 836 -41.92 -35.82 46.09
C ASN A 836 -43.33 -35.20 46.26
N LYS A 837 -43.94 -35.33 47.44
CA LYS A 837 -45.23 -34.67 47.76
C LYS A 837 -45.17 -33.14 47.78
N LYS A 838 -44.00 -32.52 47.96
CA LYS A 838 -43.85 -31.06 47.96
C LYS A 838 -43.70 -30.50 46.54
N VAL A 839 -42.88 -31.14 45.70
CA VAL A 839 -42.69 -30.75 44.28
C VAL A 839 -44.02 -30.77 43.51
N ASN A 840 -44.82 -31.83 43.68
CA ASN A 840 -46.13 -31.95 43.03
C ASN A 840 -47.18 -30.92 43.50
N ARG A 841 -46.92 -30.16 44.57
CA ARG A 841 -47.80 -29.09 45.06
C ARG A 841 -47.46 -27.74 44.44
N MET A 842 -46.17 -27.38 44.49
CA MET A 842 -45.64 -26.17 43.83
C MET A 842 -45.94 -26.16 42.32
N LEU A 843 -45.92 -27.33 41.68
CA LEU A 843 -46.29 -27.47 40.27
C LEU A 843 -47.77 -27.17 39.99
N ASN A 844 -48.67 -27.41 40.95
CA ASN A 844 -50.09 -27.09 40.83
C ASN A 844 -50.37 -25.61 41.14
N GLU A 845 -49.76 -25.06 42.20
CA GLU A 845 -49.87 -23.64 42.55
C GLU A 845 -49.43 -22.74 41.38
N ALA A 846 -48.30 -23.05 40.73
CA ALA A 846 -47.83 -22.33 39.53
C ALA A 846 -48.73 -22.50 38.28
N MET A 847 -49.65 -23.46 38.25
CA MET A 847 -50.66 -23.63 37.19
C MET A 847 -51.99 -22.92 37.48
N GLU A 848 -52.19 -22.39 38.70
CA GLU A 848 -53.36 -21.58 39.06
C GLU A 848 -53.08 -20.08 38.92
N ASP A 849 -51.88 -19.60 39.28
CA ASP A 849 -51.49 -18.19 39.16
C ASP A 849 -51.26 -17.71 37.71
N GLN A 850 -51.02 -18.62 36.76
CA GLN A 850 -50.92 -18.32 35.32
C GLN A 850 -51.63 -19.39 34.46
N SER A 851 -52.80 -19.03 33.92
CA SER A 851 -53.65 -19.88 33.07
C SER A 851 -52.90 -20.54 31.91
N ASP A 852 -51.98 -19.80 31.30
CA ASP A 852 -51.33 -20.16 30.05
C ASP A 852 -50.20 -21.18 30.28
N LEU A 853 -49.59 -21.15 31.47
CA LEU A 853 -48.50 -22.03 31.88
C LEU A 853 -48.94 -23.50 31.96
N ARG A 854 -50.19 -23.73 32.36
CA ARG A 854 -50.82 -25.07 32.43
C ARG A 854 -50.82 -25.76 31.07
N GLY A 855 -51.19 -25.06 30.00
CA GLY A 855 -51.21 -25.58 28.63
C GLY A 855 -49.83 -25.85 28.03
N VAL A 856 -48.76 -25.37 28.67
CA VAL A 856 -47.37 -25.69 28.36
C VAL A 856 -46.95 -26.94 29.12
N LEU A 857 -47.04 -26.94 30.46
CA LEU A 857 -46.66 -28.07 31.33
C LEU A 857 -47.38 -29.38 30.96
N GLU A 858 -48.67 -29.33 30.65
CA GLU A 858 -49.47 -30.50 30.28
C GLU A 858 -49.00 -31.13 28.95
N LYS A 859 -48.44 -30.35 28.02
CA LYS A 859 -47.73 -30.89 26.84
C LYS A 859 -46.44 -31.57 27.25
N HIS A 860 -45.65 -30.96 28.13
CA HIS A 860 -44.30 -31.43 28.51
C HIS A 860 -44.30 -32.78 29.24
N PHE A 861 -45.28 -33.05 30.11
CA PHE A 861 -45.38 -34.35 30.78
C PHE A 861 -45.69 -35.52 29.81
N GLN A 862 -46.36 -35.24 28.67
CA GLN A 862 -46.76 -36.27 27.71
C GLN A 862 -45.63 -36.89 26.87
N LYS A 863 -44.43 -36.28 26.73
CA LYS A 863 -43.24 -36.98 26.16
C LYS A 863 -42.42 -37.68 27.23
N ALA A 864 -42.47 -37.23 28.48
CA ALA A 864 -41.83 -37.88 29.62
C ALA A 864 -42.50 -39.22 30.03
N GLY A 865 -43.68 -39.53 29.48
CA GLY A 865 -44.39 -40.79 29.74
C GLY A 865 -44.96 -40.91 31.15
N ARG A 866 -45.16 -39.77 31.83
CA ARG A 866 -45.72 -39.68 33.19
C ARG A 866 -46.98 -38.83 33.17
N LEU A 867 -47.97 -39.22 33.98
CA LEU A 867 -49.19 -38.44 34.15
C LEU A 867 -48.91 -37.17 34.95
N LEU A 868 -49.63 -36.09 34.63
CA LEU A 868 -49.58 -34.84 35.40
C LEU A 868 -50.14 -35.11 36.81
N PRO A 869 -49.53 -34.58 37.90
CA PRO A 869 -50.04 -34.81 39.25
C PRO A 869 -51.45 -34.22 39.43
N PRO A 870 -52.44 -34.98 39.94
CA PRO A 870 -53.78 -34.44 40.15
C PRO A 870 -53.79 -33.37 41.25
N PRO A 871 -54.63 -32.32 41.13
CA PRO A 871 -54.70 -31.25 42.12
C PRO A 871 -55.28 -31.77 43.46
N PRO A 872 -54.71 -31.37 44.61
CA PRO A 872 -55.15 -31.83 45.94
C PRO A 872 -56.37 -31.03 46.46
N SER A 873 -57.44 -31.73 46.86
CA SER A 873 -58.69 -31.11 47.28
C SER A 873 -58.72 -30.62 48.75
N GLY A 874 -59.09 -29.35 48.97
CA GLY A 874 -59.95 -28.95 50.10
C GLY A 874 -59.42 -27.90 51.11
N SER A 875 -60.30 -26.95 51.46
CA SER A 875 -60.31 -26.09 52.69
C SER A 875 -59.17 -25.04 52.85
N THR A 876 -59.31 -23.88 53.53
CA THR A 876 -60.40 -23.07 54.17
C THR A 876 -59.77 -21.73 54.64
N SER A 877 -60.43 -20.58 54.81
CA SER A 877 -61.69 -19.98 54.31
C SER A 877 -61.83 -18.53 54.89
N HIS A 878 -62.82 -17.75 54.43
CA HIS A 878 -63.29 -16.47 55.03
C HIS A 878 -62.36 -15.22 54.84
N ARG A 879 -62.83 -13.94 54.86
CA ARG A 879 -64.21 -13.38 54.98
C ARG A 879 -64.30 -11.91 54.49
N SER A 880 -65.44 -11.53 53.88
CA SER A 880 -66.11 -10.19 53.90
C SER A 880 -65.36 -8.92 53.42
N SER A 881 -66.01 -7.85 52.91
CA SER A 881 -67.41 -7.68 52.44
C SER A 881 -67.66 -6.32 51.76
N ALA A 882 -68.45 -6.32 50.67
CA ALA A 882 -69.38 -5.24 50.26
C ALA A 882 -68.78 -3.85 49.89
N SER A 883 -69.48 -2.92 49.23
CA SER A 883 -70.91 -2.83 48.94
C SER A 883 -71.26 -1.91 47.73
N ARG A 884 -72.15 -2.38 46.85
CA ARG A 884 -73.20 -1.63 46.08
C ARG A 884 -72.77 -0.52 45.07
N ARG A 885 -73.17 -0.62 43.78
CA ARG A 885 -74.38 -0.05 43.09
C ARG A 885 -74.34 1.49 42.94
N SER A 886 -74.84 2.15 41.89
CA SER A 886 -75.75 1.77 40.77
C SER A 886 -75.36 2.58 39.49
N SER A 887 -75.54 2.11 38.25
CA SER A 887 -76.68 2.36 37.31
C SER A 887 -77.10 3.85 37.15
N THR A 888 -77.54 4.38 35.99
CA THR A 888 -78.49 3.81 35.01
C THR A 888 -78.59 4.65 33.70
N PHE A 889 -78.84 4.02 32.53
CA PHE A 889 -79.44 4.58 31.27
C PHE A 889 -78.71 5.75 30.54
N SER A 890 -78.89 6.09 29.24
CA SER A 890 -79.66 5.64 28.03
C SER A 890 -79.08 6.35 26.76
N SER A 891 -79.49 6.18 25.49
CA SER A 891 -80.00 5.07 24.62
C SER A 891 -80.23 5.62 23.17
N ILE A 892 -80.71 4.80 22.20
CA ILE A 892 -81.28 5.18 20.85
C ILE A 892 -80.24 5.66 19.79
N LYS A 893 -79.84 4.84 18.78
CA LYS A 893 -80.42 4.53 17.43
C LYS A 893 -80.31 5.70 16.40
N SER A 894 -80.18 5.51 15.07
CA SER A 894 -80.73 4.44 14.19
C SER A 894 -80.06 4.35 12.77
N LEU A 895 -80.36 3.26 12.01
CA LEU A 895 -80.22 3.06 10.54
C LEU A 895 -78.79 2.99 9.92
N GLY A 896 -78.51 2.21 8.85
CA GLY A 896 -79.26 1.10 8.24
C GLY A 896 -78.83 0.65 6.81
N VAL A 897 -78.98 -0.66 6.51
CA VAL A 897 -79.23 -1.29 5.18
C VAL A 897 -78.07 -1.57 4.16
N LEU A 898 -77.64 -2.85 4.16
CA LEU A 898 -77.45 -3.82 3.03
C LEU A 898 -76.91 -3.42 1.63
N LYS A 899 -75.85 -4.14 1.18
CA LYS A 899 -75.66 -4.94 -0.08
C LYS A 899 -74.17 -5.03 -0.48
N SER A 900 -73.64 -6.01 -1.24
CA SER A 900 -73.98 -7.43 -1.49
C SER A 900 -72.94 -8.07 -2.43
N THR A 901 -72.53 -9.34 -2.22
CA THR A 901 -71.96 -10.30 -3.22
C THR A 901 -70.66 -9.92 -3.99
N SER A 902 -69.76 -10.81 -4.42
CA SER A 902 -69.54 -12.26 -4.22
C SER A 902 -68.24 -12.71 -4.95
N VAL A 903 -67.62 -13.84 -4.57
CA VAL A 903 -66.78 -14.75 -5.44
C VAL A 903 -65.45 -14.15 -5.98
N LYS A 904 -64.27 -14.80 -5.98
CA LYS A 904 -63.74 -16.08 -5.41
C LYS A 904 -62.19 -16.02 -5.44
N VAL A 905 -61.51 -16.98 -4.77
CA VAL A 905 -60.12 -17.45 -5.07
C VAL A 905 -59.01 -16.38 -4.94
N THR A 906 -58.29 -16.28 -3.80
CA THR A 906 -57.05 -17.03 -3.45
C THR A 906 -55.97 -16.98 -4.55
N ALA A 907 -54.70 -16.61 -4.31
CA ALA A 907 -53.93 -16.62 -3.06
C ALA A 907 -52.66 -15.72 -3.16
N LEU A 908 -51.96 -15.56 -2.02
CA LEU A 908 -50.57 -15.06 -1.88
C LEU A 908 -50.34 -13.57 -2.26
N ASP A 909 -49.59 -12.77 -1.50
CA ASP A 909 -49.00 -13.01 -0.18
C ASP A 909 -49.00 -11.72 0.64
N LEU A 910 -49.00 -11.80 1.98
CA LEU A 910 -49.05 -10.61 2.83
C LEU A 910 -47.67 -9.99 3.00
N GLN A 911 -47.60 -8.65 2.98
CA GLN A 911 -46.36 -7.89 3.08
C GLN A 911 -45.69 -8.05 4.46
N LEU A 912 -44.36 -7.87 4.47
CA LEU A 912 -43.53 -7.94 5.66
C LEU A 912 -43.91 -6.91 6.74
N ASP A 913 -43.73 -7.36 7.97
CA ASP A 913 -43.09 -6.68 9.11
C ASP A 913 -43.32 -5.17 9.33
N LEU A 914 -43.99 -4.90 10.45
CA LEU A 914 -43.46 -4.19 11.63
C LEU A 914 -44.22 -4.77 12.86
N PRO A 915 -43.67 -4.84 14.10
CA PRO A 915 -42.87 -3.78 14.74
C PRO A 915 -41.69 -4.25 15.64
N ALA A 916 -40.85 -3.31 16.12
CA ALA A 916 -40.20 -3.38 17.45
C ALA A 916 -39.45 -2.08 17.83
N ALA A 917 -39.54 -1.68 19.11
CA ALA A 917 -38.50 -0.93 19.84
C ALA A 917 -38.78 -0.92 21.36
N PHE A 918 -37.81 -1.10 22.29
CA PHE A 918 -36.52 -1.80 22.21
C PHE A 918 -35.93 -2.01 23.63
N SER A 919 -35.08 -3.05 23.79
CA SER A 919 -33.99 -3.12 24.80
C SER A 919 -34.38 -3.46 26.28
N PRO A 920 -33.44 -3.86 27.18
CA PRO A 920 -33.29 -5.28 27.59
C PRO A 920 -33.21 -5.41 29.16
N THR A 921 -32.60 -6.38 29.89
CA THR A 921 -31.55 -7.41 29.61
C THR A 921 -31.49 -8.49 30.71
N THR A 922 -31.40 -9.78 30.33
CA THR A 922 -30.84 -10.95 31.12
C THR A 922 -31.44 -11.32 32.50
N SER A 923 -31.45 -12.59 32.96
CA SER A 923 -30.77 -13.85 32.55
C SER A 923 -31.69 -15.10 32.71
N PRO A 924 -31.36 -16.30 32.15
CA PRO A 924 -32.37 -17.33 31.79
C PRO A 924 -32.44 -18.62 32.64
N GLU A 925 -33.42 -19.48 32.31
CA GLU A 925 -33.75 -20.79 32.92
C GLU A 925 -33.26 -22.03 32.10
N CYS A 926 -33.74 -23.24 32.43
CA CYS A 926 -33.45 -24.49 31.71
C CYS A 926 -34.60 -25.54 31.84
N SER A 927 -34.71 -26.46 30.85
CA SER A 927 -35.54 -27.71 30.85
C SER A 927 -37.08 -27.57 30.69
N THR A 928 -37.86 -28.49 30.08
CA THR A 928 -37.56 -29.76 29.35
C THR A 928 -38.70 -30.13 28.36
N ALA A 929 -38.43 -30.27 27.04
CA ALA A 929 -39.40 -30.59 25.95
C ALA A 929 -39.96 -32.06 25.97
N ALA A 930 -41.17 -32.44 25.50
CA ALA A 930 -42.40 -31.78 24.99
C ALA A 930 -43.54 -32.87 25.00
N SER A 931 -44.31 -33.14 23.92
CA SER A 931 -45.28 -34.31 23.83
C SER A 931 -44.88 -35.41 22.81
N SER A 932 -45.22 -36.68 23.09
CA SER A 932 -44.82 -37.94 22.37
C SER A 932 -45.64 -38.22 21.08
N LYS A 933 -45.31 -39.14 20.14
CA LYS A 933 -44.59 -40.46 20.14
C LYS A 933 -43.46 -40.45 19.05
N LYS A 934 -42.85 -41.49 18.44
CA LYS A 934 -42.92 -42.98 18.18
C LYS A 934 -41.44 -43.45 17.96
N SER A 935 -40.94 -44.65 17.61
CA SER A 935 -41.25 -46.12 17.53
C SER A 935 -39.88 -46.84 17.23
N SER A 936 -39.65 -48.11 16.80
CA SER A 936 -40.46 -49.28 16.38
C SER A 936 -39.75 -50.66 16.62
N ARG A 937 -38.71 -51.05 15.85
CA ARG A 937 -37.95 -52.33 15.90
C ARG A 937 -36.50 -52.13 15.36
N SER A 938 -35.45 -52.81 15.81
CA SER A 938 -35.31 -53.83 16.89
C SER A 938 -33.84 -54.04 17.33
N SER A 939 -33.66 -54.83 18.41
CA SER A 939 -32.45 -55.62 18.79
C SER A 939 -31.13 -54.91 19.22
N LEU A 940 -31.00 -54.82 20.54
CA LEU A 940 -29.78 -54.85 21.39
C LEU A 940 -28.95 -56.17 21.26
N PRO A 941 -27.81 -56.39 21.97
CA PRO A 941 -26.88 -55.49 22.70
C PRO A 941 -25.36 -55.76 22.41
N LEU A 942 -24.49 -55.10 23.20
CA LEU A 942 -23.02 -55.33 23.38
C LEU A 942 -22.13 -54.84 22.22
N LYS A 943 -21.04 -54.10 22.45
CA LYS A 943 -20.39 -53.65 23.70
C LYS A 943 -20.42 -52.13 23.85
#